data_AF-A0A2V2XK60-F1
#
_entry.id   AF-A0A2V2XK60-F1
#
_cell.length_a   1.000
_cell.length_b   1.000
_cell.length_c   1.000
_cell.angle_alpha   90.00
_cell.angle_beta   90.00
_cell.angle_gamma   90.00
#
_symmetry.space_group_name_H-M   'P 1'
#
loop_
_entity.id
_entity.type
_entity.pdbx_description
1 polymer ?
#
loop_
_entity_poly.entity_id
_entity_poly.type
_entity_poly.pdbx_seq_one_letter_code
_entity_poly.pdbx_strand_id
1 'polypeptide(L)'
;MVWRCWGWLHIALLRRRWALTASPTGVAVRLRGAPTTEPCECHAQRPWDSGTKQPRVCFGASGTCWPQLGGVSGMPHRTGVVMAPRRGISGDVSDAAACGGVEETQRPEWTLDSRLDKILLGEKEHTMKMRLNDFLRNYFDGRGVVECYRNAYMEDFLSSPNEFIKDEVLLDTIKASSSYQELKKEREEFYVLLGALNELSDERIFTLRHWREFKKKDTVIPLAKTQINTAYSHVLREARRKAEEKARRERQSLGIDVSTGIKYAVFKGRVRVDKMKLNDFLEMELDGRGALDANRDVLLEEFFKGPKKYICDAGVLGEMQASDRYKRMERAVRDEMDMVEDVHKLYKNGTYYLLNWLAASAEVKASVHAVTKRFLDAAAEEARKTKKSSTPEKLEGLYESVYNARWHHVVEIPGGEGTGMEVREGEPPQSWTYKTVGNTIEKNDAVQQFGAAPPVLMVLTSEKGWPCSWNTIQDLPKDVFVNCEVDRVWQIVKGDLTEWFSSHGGTEFTPKRRLLIGTLGIGKSVAAGSYLLYQLVHCDAKKLQVVAYSFGGSTMYLFDKTIKTVTKYVGRGASRNALYDLRALEMKGYVIYDVTEKGKPASWLAPCGEWGMIVVASPKVGNYDKWETQARAERIIMNCPDEMDVKAMCAWMKRDETKEKKAECWKMVEERMEKVGPIPRYIFDANKFIAHSAAIEDALDGIKSRDGEKHFIPRGVRLWYSENPSQKLVRIVRARGEVGTDGFLNAPISFCLGRRIPHYFGKRDE
;
A
#
# COMPACT_ATOMS: atom_id res chain seq x y z
N MET A 1 -36.06 55.22 41.70
CA MET A 1 -34.85 54.51 42.19
C MET A 1 -34.91 53.08 41.65
N VAL A 2 -33.91 52.50 40.98
CA VAL A 2 -32.61 53.03 40.49
C VAL A 2 -32.36 52.52 39.05
N TRP A 3 -31.65 53.35 38.28
CA TRP A 3 -30.95 53.18 36.99
C TRP A 3 -30.41 51.78 36.57
N ARG A 4 -30.06 51.49 35.29
CA ARG A 4 -30.23 52.19 33.97
C ARG A 4 -29.91 51.22 32.81
N CYS A 5 -30.31 51.61 31.58
CA CYS A 5 -29.64 51.54 30.26
C CYS A 5 -28.37 50.66 30.05
N TRP A 6 -28.09 50.08 28.87
CA TRP A 6 -28.77 50.09 27.55
C TRP A 6 -28.22 48.97 26.62
N GLY A 7 -28.71 48.91 25.37
CA GLY A 7 -28.30 47.98 24.29
C GLY A 7 -26.84 48.10 23.80
N TRP A 8 -26.50 47.78 22.54
CA TRP A 8 -27.28 47.31 21.39
C TRP A 8 -26.30 46.62 20.39
N LEU A 9 -26.74 46.23 19.20
CA LEU A 9 -25.87 45.62 18.18
C LEU A 9 -24.86 46.62 17.59
N HIS A 10 -23.75 46.10 17.07
CA HIS A 10 -23.39 46.36 15.67
C HIS A 10 -22.88 45.11 14.96
N ILE A 11 -23.20 44.99 13.67
CA ILE A 11 -22.94 43.82 12.82
C ILE A 11 -22.25 44.25 11.52
N ALA A 12 -21.24 43.48 11.11
CA ALA A 12 -20.87 43.20 9.71
C ALA A 12 -20.23 41.79 9.71
N LEU A 13 -20.60 40.76 8.93
CA LEU A 13 -21.09 40.62 7.54
C LEU A 13 -20.03 41.04 6.50
N LEU A 14 -19.83 40.33 5.38
CA LEU A 14 -20.71 39.39 4.63
C LEU A 14 -20.06 37.97 4.51
N ARG A 15 -20.77 36.83 4.39
CA ARG A 15 -21.81 36.37 3.43
C ARG A 15 -21.26 36.22 2.00
N ARG A 16 -21.59 35.16 1.23
CA ARG A 16 -22.96 34.65 0.99
C ARG A 16 -23.29 33.19 1.34
N ARG A 17 -24.60 33.03 1.59
CA ARG A 17 -25.45 31.84 1.78
C ARG A 17 -26.72 32.04 0.89
N TRP A 18 -27.49 31.03 0.45
CA TRP A 18 -27.32 29.59 0.59
C TRP A 18 -27.67 28.85 -0.75
N ALA A 19 -28.64 27.95 -0.99
CA ALA A 19 -29.70 27.30 -0.19
C ALA A 19 -30.24 26.01 -0.84
N LEU A 20 -31.11 25.30 -0.10
CA LEU A 20 -32.02 24.23 -0.53
C LEU A 20 -33.40 24.54 0.07
N THR A 21 -34.48 24.30 -0.67
CA THR A 21 -35.84 24.03 -0.14
C THR A 21 -36.69 23.34 -1.22
N ALA A 22 -37.61 22.46 -0.81
CA ALA A 22 -38.62 21.80 -1.65
C ALA A 22 -40.00 22.45 -1.40
N SER A 23 -41.17 22.05 -1.94
CA SER A 23 -41.54 20.83 -2.70
C SER A 23 -42.66 21.15 -3.75
N PRO A 24 -43.74 20.37 -4.05
CA PRO A 24 -43.95 19.91 -5.43
C PRO A 24 -45.28 20.30 -6.11
N THR A 25 -45.26 20.47 -7.43
CA THR A 25 -46.42 20.30 -8.32
C THR A 25 -45.96 19.78 -9.68
N GLY A 26 -46.76 18.94 -10.34
CA GLY A 26 -46.42 18.36 -11.65
C GLY A 26 -47.37 18.76 -12.78
N VAL A 27 -46.83 18.87 -13.99
CA VAL A 27 -47.58 18.87 -15.25
C VAL A 27 -46.83 17.98 -16.24
N ALA A 28 -47.55 17.13 -16.98
CA ALA A 28 -46.96 16.22 -17.96
C ALA A 28 -46.90 16.83 -19.36
N VAL A 29 -45.82 16.58 -20.09
CA VAL A 29 -45.75 16.81 -21.54
C VAL A 29 -45.40 15.50 -22.23
N ARG A 30 -46.32 14.99 -23.05
CA ARG A 30 -46.07 13.90 -24.00
C ARG A 30 -45.43 14.47 -25.26
N LEU A 31 -44.44 13.78 -25.81
CA LEU A 31 -44.27 13.65 -27.26
C LEU A 31 -44.17 12.16 -27.62
N ARG A 32 -44.75 11.78 -28.76
CA ARG A 32 -44.69 10.41 -29.31
C ARG A 32 -43.67 10.37 -30.45
N GLY A 33 -43.00 9.24 -30.64
CA GLY A 33 -42.13 8.99 -31.79
C GLY A 33 -41.57 7.56 -31.77
N ALA A 34 -42.20 6.68 -32.51
CA ALA A 34 -41.75 5.31 -32.82
C ALA A 34 -41.16 5.31 -34.27
N PRO A 35 -40.48 4.26 -34.79
CA PRO A 35 -40.62 2.85 -34.44
C PRO A 35 -39.30 2.04 -34.28
N THR A 36 -39.49 0.72 -34.16
CA THR A 36 -38.51 -0.36 -34.00
C THR A 36 -37.60 -0.60 -35.20
N THR A 37 -36.43 -1.20 -34.92
CA THR A 37 -35.65 -2.02 -35.86
C THR A 37 -35.11 -3.26 -35.13
N GLU A 38 -34.83 -4.33 -35.87
CA GLU A 38 -34.63 -5.68 -35.34
C GLU A 38 -33.17 -5.98 -34.93
N PRO A 39 -32.93 -6.92 -33.98
CA PRO A 39 -31.61 -7.48 -33.76
C PRO A 39 -31.31 -8.58 -34.78
N CYS A 40 -30.38 -8.35 -35.69
CA CYS A 40 -29.98 -9.35 -36.69
C CYS A 40 -29.40 -10.62 -36.05
N GLU A 41 -29.81 -11.77 -36.57
CA GLU A 41 -29.19 -13.07 -36.26
C GLU A 41 -27.74 -13.12 -36.78
N CYS A 42 -26.88 -13.88 -36.10
CA CYS A 42 -25.60 -14.34 -36.63
C CYS A 42 -25.42 -15.82 -36.26
N HIS A 43 -25.29 -16.65 -37.30
CA HIS A 43 -25.54 -18.09 -37.28
C HIS A 43 -24.82 -18.89 -36.19
N ALA A 44 -25.53 -19.89 -35.67
CA ALA A 44 -24.98 -20.88 -34.75
C ALA A 44 -23.95 -21.81 -35.43
N GLN A 45 -22.91 -22.17 -34.69
CA GLN A 45 -22.22 -23.45 -34.86
C GLN A 45 -22.77 -24.46 -33.84
N ARG A 46 -22.86 -25.73 -34.24
CA ARG A 46 -23.67 -26.73 -33.54
C ARG A 46 -23.06 -27.12 -32.17
N PRO A 47 -23.84 -27.16 -31.08
CA PRO A 47 -23.38 -27.76 -29.84
C PRO A 47 -23.29 -29.29 -29.98
N TRP A 48 -22.29 -29.89 -29.33
CA TRP A 48 -22.31 -31.31 -29.00
C TRP A 48 -22.96 -31.47 -27.62
N ASP A 49 -24.24 -31.84 -27.62
CA ASP A 49 -24.95 -32.15 -26.38
C ASP A 49 -24.43 -33.44 -25.74
N SER A 50 -23.86 -33.30 -24.54
CA SER A 50 -23.76 -34.38 -23.55
C SER A 50 -24.37 -33.89 -22.26
N GLY A 51 -25.68 -34.08 -22.12
CA GLY A 51 -26.49 -33.56 -21.02
C GLY A 51 -26.18 -34.21 -19.68
N THR A 52 -25.13 -33.75 -18.99
CA THR A 52 -24.92 -34.05 -17.57
C THR A 52 -24.13 -32.93 -16.89
N LYS A 53 -24.64 -32.36 -15.79
CA LYS A 53 -23.93 -31.33 -15.02
C LYS A 53 -22.71 -31.93 -14.30
N GLN A 54 -21.54 -31.91 -14.94
CA GLN A 54 -20.30 -32.36 -14.30
C GLN A 54 -19.91 -31.44 -13.13
N PRO A 55 -19.50 -31.98 -11.95
CA PRO A 55 -18.97 -31.18 -10.85
C PRO A 55 -17.69 -30.43 -11.24
N ARG A 56 -17.78 -29.11 -11.39
CA ARG A 56 -16.64 -28.26 -11.82
C ARG A 56 -15.72 -27.89 -10.66
N VAL A 57 -14.81 -28.79 -10.32
CA VAL A 57 -13.76 -28.53 -9.30
C VAL A 57 -12.82 -27.41 -9.78
N CYS A 58 -12.79 -26.28 -9.07
CA CYS A 58 -12.00 -25.12 -9.49
C CYS A 58 -10.55 -25.19 -9.01
N PHE A 59 -9.69 -25.85 -9.77
CA PHE A 59 -8.25 -25.89 -9.54
C PHE A 59 -7.54 -24.55 -9.86
N GLY A 60 -7.69 -23.56 -8.96
CA GLY A 60 -6.86 -22.36 -8.86
C GLY A 60 -6.92 -21.38 -10.05
N ALA A 61 -7.74 -20.34 -9.95
CA ALA A 61 -7.81 -19.26 -10.92
C ALA A 61 -6.67 -18.22 -10.72
N SER A 62 -5.68 -18.23 -11.60
CA SER A 62 -4.68 -17.17 -11.71
C SER A 62 -4.38 -16.89 -13.19
N GLY A 63 -4.79 -15.72 -13.68
CA GLY A 63 -4.74 -15.35 -15.10
C GLY A 63 -5.91 -14.46 -15.50
N THR A 64 -5.81 -13.16 -15.22
CA THR A 64 -6.79 -12.16 -15.68
C THR A 64 -6.62 -11.92 -17.17
N CYS A 65 -7.63 -12.29 -17.96
CA CYS A 65 -7.77 -11.79 -19.33
C CYS A 65 -8.17 -10.31 -19.29
N TRP A 66 -7.59 -9.48 -20.16
CA TRP A 66 -8.01 -8.10 -20.38
C TRP A 66 -8.68 -8.00 -21.76
N PRO A 67 -9.80 -7.29 -21.92
CA PRO A 67 -10.38 -7.03 -23.24
C PRO A 67 -9.41 -6.24 -24.13
N GLN A 68 -9.36 -6.57 -25.41
CA GLN A 68 -8.65 -5.76 -26.41
C GLN A 68 -9.41 -4.45 -26.64
N LEU A 69 -8.75 -3.31 -26.42
CA LEU A 69 -9.16 -2.03 -26.97
C LEU A 69 -8.38 -1.76 -28.24
N GLY A 70 -9.02 -1.97 -29.40
CA GLY A 70 -8.56 -1.44 -30.67
C GLY A 70 -8.92 0.05 -30.80
N GLY A 71 -8.03 0.85 -31.39
CA GLY A 71 -8.27 2.29 -31.55
C GLY A 71 -7.03 3.04 -32.04
N VAL A 72 -6.81 3.05 -33.36
CA VAL A 72 -5.76 3.88 -33.97
C VAL A 72 -6.26 5.32 -34.11
N SER A 73 -5.45 6.29 -33.65
CA SER A 73 -5.55 7.68 -34.10
C SER A 73 -4.20 8.38 -33.90
N GLY A 74 -3.70 9.03 -34.96
CA GLY A 74 -2.44 9.77 -34.93
C GLY A 74 -2.65 11.24 -34.59
N MET A 75 -1.77 11.82 -33.78
CA MET A 75 -1.77 13.26 -33.47
C MET A 75 -0.66 13.98 -34.26
N PRO A 76 -0.99 14.90 -35.18
CA PRO A 76 0.00 15.67 -35.93
C PRO A 76 0.58 16.82 -35.11
N HIS A 77 1.84 17.16 -35.35
CA HIS A 77 2.51 18.29 -34.71
C HIS A 77 1.90 19.64 -35.13
N ARG A 78 1.83 20.59 -34.19
CA ARG A 78 1.83 22.03 -34.51
C ARG A 78 2.73 22.80 -33.55
N THR A 79 3.79 23.37 -34.10
CA THR A 79 4.63 24.39 -33.46
C THR A 79 3.83 25.69 -33.35
N GLY A 80 3.85 26.35 -32.18
CA GLY A 80 3.15 27.62 -31.96
C GLY A 80 3.97 28.54 -31.06
N VAL A 81 4.57 29.58 -31.64
CA VAL A 81 5.29 30.62 -30.90
C VAL A 81 4.28 31.62 -30.35
N VAL A 82 4.34 31.90 -29.05
CA VAL A 82 3.49 32.92 -28.39
C VAL A 82 4.31 34.20 -28.19
N MET A 83 3.90 35.26 -28.89
CA MET A 83 4.40 36.62 -28.69
C MET A 83 3.55 37.33 -27.61
N ALA A 84 4.19 38.00 -26.66
CA ALA A 84 3.50 38.81 -25.65
C ALA A 84 3.34 40.27 -26.13
N PRO A 85 2.11 40.83 -26.19
CA PRO A 85 1.90 42.24 -26.50
C PRO A 85 2.27 43.14 -25.31
N ARG A 86 2.95 44.27 -25.58
CA ARG A 86 3.11 45.36 -24.59
C ARG A 86 1.88 46.28 -24.62
N ARG A 87 1.50 46.84 -23.47
CA ARG A 87 0.48 47.90 -23.40
C ARG A 87 1.01 49.23 -23.92
N GLY A 88 0.13 49.99 -24.59
CA GLY A 88 0.17 51.46 -24.67
C GLY A 88 -1.09 52.04 -24.00
N ILE A 89 -1.13 53.35 -23.75
CA ILE A 89 -2.22 54.00 -22.99
C ILE A 89 -2.80 55.21 -23.74
N SER A 90 -4.12 55.21 -23.88
CA SER A 90 -5.03 56.38 -23.91
C SER A 90 -6.46 55.86 -23.62
N GLY A 91 -7.41 56.63 -23.11
CA GLY A 91 -7.35 58.00 -22.57
C GLY A 91 -8.78 58.57 -22.42
N ASP A 92 -9.35 58.46 -21.22
CA ASP A 92 -10.69 58.92 -20.77
C ASP A 92 -11.91 58.33 -21.52
N VAL A 93 -13.16 58.30 -21.03
CA VAL A 93 -13.84 58.97 -19.89
C VAL A 93 -14.73 57.98 -19.09
N SER A 94 -14.77 58.13 -17.75
CA SER A 94 -15.72 57.66 -16.70
C SER A 94 -16.44 56.28 -16.72
N ASP A 95 -16.29 55.58 -15.57
CA ASP A 95 -17.31 54.92 -14.73
C ASP A 95 -18.33 53.91 -15.33
N ALA A 96 -18.56 52.70 -14.80
CA ALA A 96 -18.37 52.24 -13.41
C ALA A 96 -18.26 50.70 -13.23
N ALA A 97 -17.78 50.31 -12.04
CA ALA A 97 -17.99 49.03 -11.33
C ALA A 97 -17.27 47.72 -11.76
N ALA A 98 -16.43 47.26 -10.82
CA ALA A 98 -16.17 45.86 -10.43
C ALA A 98 -15.46 44.88 -11.41
N CYS A 99 -14.13 44.76 -11.27
CA CYS A 99 -13.44 43.48 -11.01
C CYS A 99 -11.99 43.70 -10.53
N GLY A 100 -11.79 43.76 -9.21
CA GLY A 100 -10.46 43.91 -8.60
C GLY A 100 -9.69 42.59 -8.55
N GLY A 101 -9.07 42.18 -9.65
CA GLY A 101 -8.13 41.08 -9.68
C GLY A 101 -6.76 41.52 -9.15
N VAL A 102 -6.36 41.03 -7.97
CA VAL A 102 -4.98 41.20 -7.48
C VAL A 102 -4.07 40.27 -8.28
N GLU A 103 -3.13 40.86 -9.01
CA GLU A 103 -2.14 40.15 -9.83
C GLU A 103 -1.08 39.53 -8.89
N GLU A 104 -1.24 38.25 -8.53
CA GLU A 104 -0.28 37.53 -7.69
C GLU A 104 1.09 37.43 -8.39
N THR A 105 2.01 38.31 -8.00
CA THR A 105 3.39 38.29 -8.44
C THR A 105 4.04 36.96 -8.05
N GLN A 106 4.67 36.28 -9.00
CA GLN A 106 5.22 34.93 -8.79
C GLN A 106 6.30 34.92 -7.71
N ARG A 107 5.95 34.42 -6.51
CA ARG A 107 6.92 34.25 -5.42
C ARG A 107 7.86 33.06 -5.70
N PRO A 108 9.17 33.18 -5.41
CA PRO A 108 10.12 32.09 -5.64
C PRO A 108 9.86 30.88 -4.73
N GLU A 109 9.76 29.68 -5.31
CA GLU A 109 9.73 28.42 -4.55
C GLU A 109 11.13 28.07 -4.00
N TRP A 110 11.45 28.58 -2.80
CA TRP A 110 12.66 28.19 -2.08
C TRP A 110 12.62 26.73 -1.62
N THR A 111 13.81 26.12 -1.51
CA THR A 111 14.04 24.75 -1.02
C THR A 111 15.28 24.72 -0.10
N LEU A 112 15.54 23.62 0.60
CA LEU A 112 16.77 23.50 1.42
C LEU A 112 18.06 23.64 0.58
N ASP A 113 18.01 23.29 -0.70
CA ASP A 113 19.16 23.35 -1.61
C ASP A 113 19.23 24.68 -2.38
N SER A 114 18.34 25.63 -2.08
CA SER A 114 18.45 27.01 -2.56
C SER A 114 19.69 27.69 -1.98
N ARG A 115 20.47 28.33 -2.85
CA ARG A 115 21.70 29.04 -2.52
C ARG A 115 21.41 30.39 -1.84
N LEU A 116 22.29 30.82 -0.94
CA LEU A 116 22.12 32.08 -0.20
C LEU A 116 22.32 33.33 -1.07
N ASP A 117 23.15 33.27 -2.11
CA ASP A 117 23.35 34.38 -3.04
C ASP A 117 22.03 34.82 -3.71
N LYS A 118 21.25 33.86 -4.19
CA LYS A 118 19.93 34.12 -4.78
C LYS A 118 18.90 34.63 -3.78
N ILE A 119 19.05 34.31 -2.48
CA ILE A 119 18.13 34.73 -1.41
C ILE A 119 18.45 36.14 -0.92
N LEU A 120 19.73 36.50 -0.82
CA LEU A 120 20.18 37.81 -0.35
C LEU A 120 20.20 38.88 -1.45
N LEU A 121 20.66 38.51 -2.66
CA LEU A 121 20.99 39.46 -3.73
C LEU A 121 20.07 39.34 -4.95
N GLY A 122 19.34 38.24 -5.14
CA GLY A 122 18.73 37.88 -6.43
C GLY A 122 17.78 38.92 -7.04
N GLU A 123 16.97 39.61 -6.23
CA GLU A 123 16.09 40.69 -6.72
C GLU A 123 16.89 41.98 -6.96
N LYS A 124 17.83 42.33 -6.06
CA LYS A 124 18.61 43.58 -6.09
C LYS A 124 19.71 43.59 -7.16
N GLU A 125 20.23 42.42 -7.55
CA GLU A 125 21.21 42.27 -8.62
C GLU A 125 20.63 42.78 -9.97
N HIS A 126 19.32 42.62 -10.18
CA HIS A 126 18.62 43.18 -11.34
C HIS A 126 18.50 44.70 -11.25
N THR A 127 18.28 45.27 -10.06
CA THR A 127 18.28 46.73 -9.84
C THR A 127 19.64 47.35 -10.18
N MET A 128 20.74 46.80 -9.65
CA MET A 128 22.09 47.33 -9.89
C MET A 128 22.48 47.25 -11.38
N LYS A 129 22.01 46.20 -12.08
CA LYS A 129 22.20 45.99 -13.52
C LYS A 129 21.20 46.75 -14.41
N MET A 130 20.36 47.62 -13.87
CA MET A 130 19.59 48.59 -14.65
C MET A 130 20.54 49.56 -15.37
N ARG A 131 20.23 49.94 -16.61
CA ARG A 131 21.01 50.93 -17.36
C ARG A 131 20.61 52.35 -16.99
N LEU A 132 21.59 53.25 -16.92
CA LEU A 132 21.36 54.68 -16.66
C LEU A 132 20.38 55.29 -17.67
N ASN A 133 20.56 54.98 -18.96
CA ASN A 133 19.68 55.48 -20.01
C ASN A 133 18.23 54.93 -19.94
N ASP A 134 18.01 53.77 -19.31
CA ASP A 134 16.65 53.23 -19.14
C ASP A 134 15.96 53.89 -17.93
N PHE A 135 16.70 54.13 -16.83
CA PHE A 135 16.24 54.93 -15.70
C PHE A 135 15.86 56.37 -16.11
N LEU A 136 16.73 57.08 -16.83
CA LEU A 136 16.47 58.44 -17.28
C LEU A 136 15.26 58.53 -18.24
N ARG A 137 15.03 57.51 -19.07
CA ARG A 137 13.83 57.41 -19.92
C ARG A 137 12.54 57.19 -19.12
N ASN A 138 12.60 56.39 -18.06
CA ASN A 138 11.41 56.02 -17.28
C ASN A 138 11.00 57.09 -16.25
N TYR A 139 11.95 57.86 -15.71
CA TYR A 139 11.71 58.79 -14.60
C TYR A 139 11.95 60.28 -14.92
N PHE A 140 12.60 60.62 -16.03
CA PHE A 140 13.00 62.01 -16.37
C PHE A 140 12.67 62.40 -17.83
N ASP A 141 11.69 61.74 -18.46
CA ASP A 141 11.30 61.91 -19.87
C ASP A 141 12.45 61.71 -20.88
N GLY A 142 13.55 61.08 -20.48
CA GLY A 142 14.78 60.97 -21.27
C GLY A 142 15.69 62.20 -21.23
N ARG A 143 15.43 63.20 -20.36
CA ARG A 143 16.42 64.27 -20.09
C ARG A 143 17.70 63.65 -19.54
N GLY A 144 18.85 64.09 -20.06
CA GLY A 144 20.16 63.54 -19.71
C GLY A 144 20.56 62.23 -20.43
N VAL A 145 19.71 61.66 -21.30
CA VAL A 145 20.07 60.46 -22.08
C VAL A 145 21.10 60.82 -23.16
N VAL A 146 22.27 60.19 -23.10
CA VAL A 146 23.36 60.39 -24.08
C VAL A 146 23.79 59.04 -24.66
N GLU A 147 24.19 59.02 -25.93
CA GLU A 147 24.54 57.77 -26.64
C GLU A 147 25.80 57.09 -26.08
N CYS A 148 26.71 57.82 -25.44
CA CYS A 148 27.84 57.24 -24.71
C CYS A 148 27.42 56.43 -23.47
N TYR A 149 26.25 56.71 -22.87
CA TYR A 149 25.74 55.99 -21.69
C TYR A 149 24.93 54.73 -22.04
N ARG A 150 24.96 54.29 -23.30
CA ARG A 150 24.32 53.06 -23.79
C ARG A 150 24.79 51.78 -23.07
N ASN A 151 25.98 51.83 -22.47
CA ASN A 151 26.60 50.75 -21.71
C ASN A 151 26.77 51.07 -20.20
N ALA A 152 26.34 52.23 -19.72
CA ALA A 152 26.50 52.64 -18.32
C ALA A 152 25.39 52.05 -17.43
N TYR A 153 25.77 51.51 -16.27
CA TYR A 153 24.84 50.94 -15.30
C TYR A 153 24.51 51.94 -14.18
N MET A 154 23.37 51.71 -13.52
CA MET A 154 22.96 52.51 -12.36
C MET A 154 23.91 52.36 -11.19
N GLU A 155 24.58 51.21 -11.05
CA GLU A 155 25.63 51.01 -10.06
C GLU A 155 26.82 51.98 -10.23
N ASP A 156 27.27 52.20 -11.47
CA ASP A 156 28.33 53.17 -11.79
C ASP A 156 27.86 54.60 -11.49
N PHE A 157 26.65 54.94 -11.94
CA PHE A 157 26.05 56.26 -11.75
C PHE A 157 25.83 56.62 -10.29
N LEU A 158 25.35 55.68 -9.47
CA LEU A 158 25.17 55.86 -8.02
C LEU A 158 26.51 55.93 -7.26
N SER A 159 27.62 55.53 -7.89
CA SER A 159 28.98 55.64 -7.34
C SER A 159 29.60 57.00 -7.61
N SER A 160 29.56 57.47 -8.87
CA SER A 160 30.13 58.76 -9.30
C SER A 160 29.15 59.59 -10.16
N PRO A 161 28.05 60.15 -9.61
CA PRO A 161 27.00 60.77 -10.44
C PRO A 161 27.52 61.94 -11.32
N ASN A 162 28.48 62.70 -10.78
CA ASN A 162 29.09 63.86 -11.42
C ASN A 162 29.94 63.51 -12.67
N GLU A 163 30.35 62.25 -12.84
CA GLU A 163 31.10 61.80 -14.03
C GLU A 163 30.18 61.62 -15.25
N PHE A 164 28.90 61.29 -15.02
CA PHE A 164 27.90 61.04 -16.06
C PHE A 164 27.03 62.26 -16.38
N ILE A 165 26.70 63.11 -15.40
CA ILE A 165 25.87 64.29 -15.64
C ILE A 165 26.63 65.54 -15.18
N LYS A 166 27.01 66.37 -16.16
CA LYS A 166 27.74 67.64 -15.97
C LYS A 166 26.81 68.86 -15.88
N ASP A 167 25.52 68.66 -16.11
CA ASP A 167 24.47 69.65 -15.83
C ASP A 167 24.10 69.55 -14.35
N GLU A 168 24.57 70.51 -13.56
CA GLU A 168 24.39 70.54 -12.11
C GLU A 168 22.90 70.62 -11.72
N VAL A 169 22.09 71.37 -12.48
CA VAL A 169 20.66 71.57 -12.21
C VAL A 169 19.88 70.28 -12.47
N LEU A 170 20.17 69.60 -13.59
CA LEU A 170 19.58 68.30 -13.90
C LEU A 170 20.04 67.23 -12.89
N LEU A 171 21.32 67.22 -12.53
CA LEU A 171 21.86 66.23 -11.61
C LEU A 171 21.31 66.41 -10.19
N ASP A 172 21.18 67.62 -9.69
CA ASP A 172 20.59 67.85 -8.36
C ASP A 172 19.06 67.59 -8.35
N THR A 173 18.37 67.85 -9.47
CA THR A 173 16.98 67.40 -9.68
C THR A 173 16.86 65.87 -9.62
N ILE A 174 17.81 65.14 -10.21
CA ILE A 174 17.87 63.67 -10.12
C ILE A 174 18.16 63.21 -8.69
N LYS A 175 19.17 63.79 -8.03
CA LYS A 175 19.52 63.46 -6.63
C LYS A 175 18.36 63.72 -5.65
N ALA A 176 17.54 64.74 -5.90
CA ALA A 176 16.37 65.07 -5.07
C ALA A 176 15.16 64.14 -5.30
N SER A 177 15.15 63.31 -6.36
CA SER A 177 14.03 62.42 -6.67
C SER A 177 13.91 61.24 -5.70
N SER A 178 12.68 60.80 -5.42
CA SER A 178 12.43 59.61 -4.60
C SER A 178 13.10 58.36 -5.19
N SER A 179 12.95 58.14 -6.50
CA SER A 179 13.50 56.98 -7.20
C SER A 179 15.03 56.90 -7.11
N TYR A 180 15.75 58.03 -7.15
CA TYR A 180 17.20 58.03 -6.94
C TYR A 180 17.56 57.67 -5.49
N GLN A 181 16.84 58.20 -4.50
CA GLN A 181 17.08 57.91 -3.07
C GLN A 181 16.77 56.45 -2.71
N GLU A 182 15.70 55.88 -3.28
CA GLU A 182 15.36 54.47 -3.15
C GLU A 182 16.46 53.58 -3.74
N LEU A 183 16.92 53.86 -4.97
CA LEU A 183 18.00 53.11 -5.61
C LEU A 183 19.35 53.24 -4.88
N LYS A 184 19.67 54.43 -4.34
CA LYS A 184 20.86 54.64 -3.51
C LYS A 184 20.81 53.78 -2.24
N LYS A 185 19.66 53.72 -1.57
CA LYS A 185 19.43 52.87 -0.40
C LYS A 185 19.50 51.39 -0.76
N GLU A 186 18.93 50.96 -1.89
CA GLU A 186 19.06 49.58 -2.37
C GLU A 186 20.51 49.18 -2.62
N ARG A 187 21.33 50.09 -3.19
CA ARG A 187 22.78 49.89 -3.38
C ARG A 187 23.51 49.75 -2.04
N GLU A 188 23.25 50.63 -1.08
CA GLU A 188 23.86 50.55 0.25
C GLU A 188 23.49 49.23 0.96
N GLU A 189 22.22 48.82 0.91
CA GLU A 189 21.79 47.51 1.43
C GLU A 189 22.38 46.33 0.64
N PHE A 190 22.56 46.44 -0.68
CA PHE A 190 23.15 45.38 -1.53
C PHE A 190 24.61 45.10 -1.13
N TYR A 191 25.43 46.14 -0.94
CA TYR A 191 26.82 45.96 -0.51
C TYR A 191 26.94 45.39 0.91
N VAL A 192 26.04 45.75 1.83
CA VAL A 192 25.96 45.15 3.17
C VAL A 192 25.60 43.66 3.10
N LEU A 193 24.66 43.28 2.23
CA LEU A 193 24.27 41.88 2.03
C LEU A 193 25.34 41.06 1.30
N LEU A 194 26.08 41.67 0.37
CA LEU A 194 27.22 41.06 -0.32
C LEU A 194 28.39 40.81 0.65
N GLY A 195 28.65 41.73 1.59
CA GLY A 195 29.61 41.53 2.68
C GLY A 195 29.28 40.29 3.52
N ALA A 196 28.04 40.21 4.03
CA ALA A 196 27.56 39.05 4.78
C ALA A 196 27.61 37.74 3.96
N LEU A 197 27.35 37.79 2.64
CA LEU A 197 27.45 36.63 1.77
C LEU A 197 28.90 36.13 1.62
N ASN A 198 29.88 37.03 1.60
CA ASN A 198 31.29 36.67 1.54
C ASN A 198 31.75 36.02 2.86
N GLU A 199 31.42 36.62 4.01
CA GLU A 199 31.68 36.04 5.35
C GLU A 199 31.10 34.62 5.48
N LEU A 200 29.86 34.42 5.03
CA LEU A 200 29.20 33.12 5.01
C LEU A 200 29.86 32.15 4.00
N SER A 201 30.43 32.65 2.91
CA SER A 201 31.10 31.84 1.89
C SER A 201 32.47 31.34 2.37
N ASP A 202 33.20 32.14 3.14
CA ASP A 202 34.46 31.74 3.78
C ASP A 202 34.24 30.61 4.81
N GLU A 203 33.14 30.68 5.57
CA GLU A 203 32.68 29.59 6.44
C GLU A 203 31.96 28.44 5.68
N ARG A 204 31.91 28.49 4.34
CA ARG A 204 31.37 27.48 3.40
C ARG A 204 29.84 27.30 3.42
N ILE A 205 29.09 28.30 3.86
CA ILE A 205 27.65 28.26 4.12
C ILE A 205 26.86 28.69 2.85
N PHE A 206 26.91 27.86 1.81
CA PHE A 206 26.35 28.24 0.50
C PHE A 206 24.82 28.10 0.32
N THR A 207 24.09 27.40 1.21
CA THR A 207 22.66 27.05 1.02
C THR A 207 21.85 27.11 2.30
N LEU A 208 20.50 27.06 2.18
CA LEU A 208 19.60 26.92 3.34
C LEU A 208 19.84 25.64 4.16
N ARG A 209 20.32 24.56 3.53
CA ARG A 209 20.77 23.34 4.21
C ARG A 209 22.00 23.61 5.09
N HIS A 210 22.99 24.33 4.57
CA HIS A 210 24.16 24.73 5.38
C HIS A 210 23.77 25.71 6.47
N TRP A 211 22.84 26.65 6.21
CA TRP A 211 22.29 27.55 7.23
C TRP A 211 21.63 26.80 8.39
N ARG A 212 20.94 25.68 8.14
CA ARG A 212 20.36 24.82 9.20
C ARG A 212 21.41 24.17 10.12
N GLU A 213 22.63 24.01 9.63
CA GLU A 213 23.75 23.38 10.34
C GLU A 213 24.76 24.39 10.91
N PHE A 214 24.66 25.64 10.48
CA PHE A 214 25.50 26.72 10.95
C PHE A 214 25.20 27.14 12.40
N LYS A 215 26.26 27.25 13.21
CA LYS A 215 26.15 27.54 14.66
C LYS A 215 26.25 29.03 15.01
N LYS A 216 27.05 29.84 14.31
CA LYS A 216 27.30 31.24 14.68
C LYS A 216 26.26 32.21 14.09
N LYS A 217 24.98 31.87 14.10
CA LYS A 217 23.92 32.69 13.46
C LYS A 217 23.81 34.11 14.03
N ASP A 218 24.37 34.36 15.21
CA ASP A 218 24.38 35.65 15.89
C ASP A 218 25.56 36.56 15.51
N THR A 219 26.59 36.05 14.82
CA THR A 219 27.66 36.91 14.25
C THR A 219 27.31 37.46 12.87
N VAL A 220 26.21 37.00 12.25
CA VAL A 220 25.76 37.40 10.92
C VAL A 220 24.98 38.70 10.97
N ILE A 221 25.27 39.61 10.04
CA ILE A 221 24.58 40.90 9.89
C ILE A 221 23.05 40.73 9.99
N PRO A 222 22.34 41.45 10.89
CA PRO A 222 20.92 41.21 11.19
C PRO A 222 19.99 41.24 9.97
N LEU A 223 20.28 42.08 8.96
CA LEU A 223 19.51 42.15 7.72
C LEU A 223 19.59 40.83 6.92
N ALA A 224 20.80 40.32 6.70
CA ALA A 224 21.05 39.05 6.01
C ALA A 224 20.43 37.87 6.80
N LYS A 225 20.67 37.82 8.12
CA LYS A 225 20.07 36.82 9.02
C LYS A 225 18.54 36.78 8.90
N THR A 226 17.90 37.95 8.84
CA THR A 226 16.44 38.08 8.73
C THR A 226 15.92 37.59 7.38
N GLN A 227 16.58 37.94 6.27
CA GLN A 227 16.22 37.43 4.93
C GLN A 227 16.37 35.90 4.85
N ILE A 228 17.50 35.35 5.31
CA ILE A 228 17.75 33.90 5.28
C ILE A 228 16.75 33.14 6.16
N ASN A 229 16.48 33.63 7.39
CA ASN A 229 15.46 33.03 8.26
C ASN A 229 14.05 33.13 7.68
N THR A 230 13.73 34.18 6.91
CA THR A 230 12.44 34.32 6.22
C THR A 230 12.28 33.29 5.11
N ALA A 231 13.31 33.12 4.26
CA ALA A 231 13.32 32.10 3.22
C ALA A 231 13.27 30.67 3.82
N TYR A 232 14.04 30.41 4.88
CA TYR A 232 14.05 29.14 5.59
C TYR A 232 12.68 28.81 6.24
N SER A 233 12.04 29.79 6.87
CA SER A 233 10.68 29.66 7.42
C SER A 233 9.64 29.31 6.35
N HIS A 234 9.79 29.86 5.14
CA HIS A 234 8.95 29.51 3.99
C HIS A 234 9.13 28.03 3.61
N VAL A 235 10.37 27.53 3.54
CA VAL A 235 10.67 26.11 3.24
C VAL A 235 10.05 25.18 4.29
N LEU A 236 10.17 25.49 5.59
CA LEU A 236 9.59 24.67 6.66
C LEU A 236 8.05 24.65 6.60
N ARG A 237 7.42 25.81 6.36
CA ARG A 237 5.96 25.91 6.21
C ARG A 237 5.45 25.18 4.96
N GLU A 238 6.17 25.24 3.85
CA GLU A 238 5.84 24.48 2.64
C GLU A 238 6.01 22.97 2.82
N ALA A 239 7.08 22.52 3.47
CA ALA A 239 7.28 21.11 3.81
C ALA A 239 6.15 20.60 4.71
N ARG A 240 5.74 21.41 5.71
CA ARG A 240 4.59 21.13 6.57
C ARG A 240 3.28 21.07 5.78
N ARG A 241 2.98 22.05 4.92
CA ARG A 241 1.76 22.08 4.07
C ARG A 241 1.69 20.84 3.19
N LYS A 242 2.78 20.48 2.50
CA LYS A 242 2.88 19.30 1.62
C LYS A 242 2.71 17.99 2.42
N ALA A 243 3.18 17.92 3.68
CA ALA A 243 2.97 16.78 4.56
C ALA A 243 1.53 16.68 5.13
N GLU A 244 0.92 17.80 5.53
CA GLU A 244 -0.48 17.86 5.98
C GLU A 244 -1.45 17.51 4.83
N GLU A 245 -1.18 18.00 3.62
CA GLU A 245 -1.99 17.64 2.45
C GLU A 245 -1.85 16.17 2.08
N LYS A 246 -0.63 15.61 2.12
CA LYS A 246 -0.40 14.16 1.96
C LYS A 246 -1.20 13.36 3.00
N ALA A 247 -1.13 13.74 4.28
CA ALA A 247 -1.89 13.07 5.34
C ALA A 247 -3.41 13.17 5.10
N ARG A 248 -3.92 14.32 4.63
CA ARG A 248 -5.33 14.50 4.24
C ARG A 248 -5.74 13.58 3.08
N ARG A 249 -4.93 13.52 2.02
CA ARG A 249 -5.14 12.58 0.88
C ARG A 249 -5.13 11.12 1.37
N GLU A 250 -4.25 10.75 2.31
CA GLU A 250 -4.21 9.42 2.94
C GLU A 250 -5.40 9.11 3.87
N ARG A 251 -6.03 10.13 4.48
CA ARG A 251 -7.31 9.96 5.20
C ARG A 251 -8.45 9.74 4.20
N GLN A 252 -8.51 10.54 3.14
CA GLN A 252 -9.53 10.43 2.09
C GLN A 252 -9.46 9.11 1.30
N SER A 253 -8.27 8.57 1.04
CA SER A 253 -8.11 7.31 0.28
C SER A 253 -8.36 6.05 1.08
N LEU A 254 -8.23 6.10 2.42
CA LEU A 254 -8.44 4.96 3.31
C LEU A 254 -9.76 5.05 4.09
N GLY A 255 -10.42 6.21 4.09
CA GLY A 255 -11.68 6.46 4.76
C GLY A 255 -11.60 6.43 6.29
N ILE A 256 -12.79 6.62 6.88
CA ILE A 256 -13.12 6.27 8.25
C ILE A 256 -14.44 5.51 8.22
N ASP A 257 -14.53 4.48 9.05
CA ASP A 257 -15.68 3.61 9.27
C ASP A 257 -15.86 3.33 10.77
N VAL A 258 -16.93 2.62 11.15
CA VAL A 258 -17.20 2.32 12.58
C VAL A 258 -16.17 1.36 13.21
N SER A 259 -15.48 0.57 12.39
CA SER A 259 -14.35 -0.31 12.77
C SER A 259 -13.01 0.43 12.86
N THR A 260 -12.99 1.75 12.66
CA THR A 260 -11.75 2.53 12.74
C THR A 260 -11.31 2.70 14.19
N GLY A 261 -10.10 2.23 14.53
CA GLY A 261 -9.53 2.34 15.87
C GLY A 261 -9.41 3.80 16.36
N ILE A 262 -9.69 4.06 17.64
CA ILE A 262 -9.82 5.43 18.17
C ILE A 262 -8.57 6.31 17.95
N LYS A 263 -7.37 5.74 18.12
CA LYS A 263 -6.08 6.41 17.86
C LYS A 263 -5.93 6.86 16.40
N TYR A 264 -6.48 6.10 15.46
CA TYR A 264 -6.51 6.45 14.04
C TYR A 264 -7.55 7.55 13.79
N ALA A 265 -8.76 7.44 14.36
CA ALA A 265 -9.82 8.43 14.23
C ALA A 265 -9.41 9.84 14.74
N VAL A 266 -8.74 9.89 15.90
CA VAL A 266 -8.24 11.12 16.53
C VAL A 266 -7.07 11.73 15.75
N PHE A 267 -6.03 10.95 15.43
CA PHE A 267 -4.76 11.51 14.94
C PHE A 267 -4.57 11.50 13.42
N LYS A 268 -5.33 10.72 12.63
CA LYS A 268 -5.04 10.60 11.20
C LYS A 268 -5.52 11.80 10.38
N GLY A 269 -4.76 12.12 9.34
CA GLY A 269 -5.02 13.26 8.45
C GLY A 269 -4.30 14.54 8.89
N ARG A 270 -3.29 14.41 9.76
CA ARG A 270 -2.59 15.51 10.42
C ARG A 270 -1.11 15.21 10.49
N VAL A 271 -0.29 16.26 10.39
CA VAL A 271 1.09 16.25 10.91
C VAL A 271 0.98 16.58 12.39
N ARG A 272 1.52 15.71 13.25
CA ARG A 272 1.58 16.00 14.68
C ARG A 272 2.60 17.10 14.97
N VAL A 273 2.29 17.98 15.91
CA VAL A 273 3.19 19.03 16.40
C VAL A 273 3.91 18.62 17.68
N ASP A 274 3.40 17.64 18.43
CA ASP A 274 4.05 17.05 19.60
C ASP A 274 5.52 16.66 19.34
N LYS A 275 5.79 16.13 18.14
CA LYS A 275 7.06 15.61 17.63
C LYS A 275 7.81 16.57 16.71
N MET A 276 7.40 17.84 16.66
CA MET A 276 8.24 18.87 16.04
C MET A 276 9.47 19.11 16.94
N LYS A 277 10.64 19.33 16.34
CA LYS A 277 11.84 19.75 17.09
C LYS A 277 11.69 21.19 17.54
N LEU A 278 12.23 21.52 18.71
CA LEU A 278 12.19 22.87 19.26
C LEU A 278 12.83 23.87 18.30
N ASN A 279 14.07 23.64 17.84
CA ASN A 279 14.71 24.55 16.87
C ASN A 279 13.91 24.72 15.56
N ASP A 280 13.33 23.66 14.99
CA ASP A 280 12.50 23.77 13.78
C ASP A 280 11.25 24.66 14.03
N PHE A 281 10.71 24.71 15.26
CA PHE A 281 9.66 25.67 15.65
C PHE A 281 10.19 27.08 15.93
N LEU A 282 11.31 27.21 16.66
CA LEU A 282 11.90 28.50 17.00
C LEU A 282 12.33 29.27 15.74
N GLU A 283 12.94 28.59 14.78
CA GLU A 283 13.36 29.19 13.51
C GLU A 283 12.15 29.54 12.61
N MET A 284 11.10 28.71 12.58
CA MET A 284 9.90 28.92 11.74
C MET A 284 8.94 30.00 12.28
N GLU A 285 8.85 30.17 13.61
CA GLU A 285 7.81 31.00 14.24
C GLU A 285 8.31 32.06 15.20
N LEU A 286 9.54 31.98 15.70
CA LEU A 286 10.10 32.93 16.69
C LEU A 286 11.45 33.51 16.23
N ASP A 287 11.69 33.51 14.92
CA ASP A 287 12.87 34.06 14.22
C ASP A 287 14.23 33.50 14.68
N GLY A 288 14.22 32.35 15.37
CA GLY A 288 15.38 31.71 15.98
C GLY A 288 15.65 32.11 17.44
N ARG A 289 14.82 32.97 18.08
CA ARG A 289 14.99 33.34 19.49
C ARG A 289 14.92 32.11 20.40
N GLY A 290 15.92 31.96 21.28
CA GLY A 290 16.06 30.82 22.19
C GLY A 290 16.67 29.55 21.58
N ALA A 291 17.07 29.56 20.30
CA ALA A 291 17.69 28.40 19.66
C ALA A 291 19.11 28.17 20.21
N LEU A 292 19.37 26.95 20.71
CA LEU A 292 20.66 26.53 21.28
C LEU A 292 21.00 25.11 20.82
N ASP A 293 22.28 24.79 20.69
CA ASP A 293 22.75 23.46 20.23
C ASP A 293 22.26 22.34 21.16
N ALA A 294 22.25 22.59 22.48
CA ALA A 294 21.73 21.67 23.50
C ALA A 294 20.22 21.36 23.37
N ASN A 295 19.47 22.23 22.68
CA ASN A 295 18.01 22.13 22.52
C ASN A 295 17.60 21.63 21.13
N ARG A 296 18.56 21.40 20.23
CA ARG A 296 18.35 21.24 18.78
C ARG A 296 17.42 20.07 18.42
N ASP A 297 17.48 18.99 19.20
CA ASP A 297 16.73 17.75 18.99
C ASP A 297 15.59 17.53 20.01
N VAL A 298 15.38 18.47 20.95
CA VAL A 298 14.30 18.41 21.94
C VAL A 298 12.94 18.50 21.24
N LEU A 299 12.01 17.60 21.59
CA LEU A 299 10.65 17.62 21.03
C LEU A 299 9.77 18.64 21.76
N LEU A 300 8.80 19.25 21.05
CA LEU A 300 7.87 20.19 21.67
C LEU A 300 7.08 19.56 22.84
N GLU A 301 6.76 18.26 22.77
CA GLU A 301 6.14 17.55 23.89
C GLU A 301 7.01 17.46 25.15
N GLU A 302 8.34 17.62 25.06
CA GLU A 302 9.23 17.66 26.22
C GLU A 302 9.50 19.11 26.65
N PHE A 303 9.59 20.03 25.68
CA PHE A 303 9.74 21.47 25.93
C PHE A 303 8.57 22.04 26.74
N PHE A 304 7.33 21.84 26.30
CA PHE A 304 6.15 22.43 26.96
C PHE A 304 5.81 21.80 28.32
N LYS A 305 6.43 20.67 28.69
CA LYS A 305 6.40 20.13 30.07
C LYS A 305 7.25 20.96 31.05
N GLY A 306 8.25 21.70 30.56
CA GLY A 306 9.09 22.56 31.40
C GLY A 306 10.00 23.51 30.61
N PRO A 307 9.48 24.60 30.00
CA PRO A 307 10.26 25.47 29.10
C PRO A 307 11.56 26.02 29.71
N LYS A 308 11.55 26.31 31.02
CA LYS A 308 12.69 26.81 31.80
C LYS A 308 13.88 25.84 31.88
N LYS A 309 13.70 24.54 31.59
CA LYS A 309 14.79 23.55 31.52
C LYS A 309 15.67 23.76 30.27
N TYR A 310 15.11 24.35 29.22
CA TYR A 310 15.73 24.46 27.90
C TYR A 310 16.13 25.91 27.60
N ILE A 311 15.27 26.87 27.92
CA ILE A 311 15.54 28.29 27.74
C ILE A 311 15.83 28.89 29.12
N CYS A 312 17.12 28.99 29.42
CA CYS A 312 17.63 29.50 30.70
C CYS A 312 17.48 31.02 30.84
N ASP A 313 17.45 31.75 29.72
CA ASP A 313 17.20 33.19 29.71
C ASP A 313 15.72 33.49 29.98
N ALA A 314 15.45 34.08 31.14
CA ALA A 314 14.10 34.40 31.59
C ALA A 314 13.45 35.57 30.83
N GLY A 315 14.24 36.48 30.26
CA GLY A 315 13.75 37.60 29.45
C GLY A 315 13.31 37.09 28.08
N VAL A 316 14.17 36.36 27.39
CA VAL A 316 13.88 35.72 26.09
C VAL A 316 12.69 34.77 26.21
N LEU A 317 12.63 33.94 27.26
CA LEU A 317 11.46 33.07 27.50
C LEU A 317 10.18 33.87 27.76
N GLY A 318 10.26 35.00 28.46
CA GLY A 318 9.14 35.91 28.72
C GLY A 318 8.59 36.55 27.43
N GLU A 319 9.45 37.09 26.57
CA GLU A 319 9.07 37.61 25.25
C GLU A 319 8.43 36.53 24.37
N MET A 320 9.00 35.33 24.37
CA MET A 320 8.45 34.19 23.65
C MET A 320 7.06 33.82 24.17
N GLN A 321 6.86 33.76 25.48
CA GLN A 321 5.55 33.47 26.10
C GLN A 321 4.52 34.58 25.86
N ALA A 322 4.94 35.83 25.69
CA ALA A 322 4.07 36.92 25.27
C ALA A 322 3.54 36.76 23.83
N SER A 323 4.24 36.03 22.96
CA SER A 323 3.89 35.86 21.54
C SER A 323 2.66 34.96 21.30
N ASP A 324 1.73 35.44 20.48
CA ASP A 324 0.58 34.65 20.03
C ASP A 324 0.94 33.44 19.16
N ARG A 325 2.17 33.36 18.64
CA ARG A 325 2.66 32.18 17.94
C ARG A 325 3.04 31.08 18.94
N TYR A 326 3.69 31.44 20.04
CA TYR A 326 3.99 30.54 21.16
C TYR A 326 2.70 30.01 21.79
N LYS A 327 1.78 30.90 22.20
CA LYS A 327 0.49 30.51 22.81
C LYS A 327 -0.34 29.56 21.94
N ARG A 328 -0.28 29.73 20.60
CA ARG A 328 -0.94 28.82 19.64
C ARG A 328 -0.26 27.46 19.57
N MET A 329 1.08 27.42 19.53
CA MET A 329 1.82 26.16 19.49
C MET A 329 1.70 25.39 20.81
N GLU A 330 1.81 26.07 21.95
CA GLU A 330 1.64 25.47 23.27
C GLU A 330 0.28 24.79 23.40
N ARG A 331 -0.81 25.49 23.02
CA ARG A 331 -2.16 24.91 23.03
C ARG A 331 -2.25 23.69 22.13
N ALA A 332 -1.73 23.75 20.90
CA ALA A 332 -1.78 22.63 19.97
C ALA A 332 -1.02 21.40 20.46
N VAL A 333 0.12 21.58 21.13
CA VAL A 333 0.91 20.47 21.70
C VAL A 333 0.24 19.91 22.97
N ARG A 334 -0.32 20.76 23.84
CA ARG A 334 -1.14 20.32 24.99
C ARG A 334 -2.37 19.53 24.52
N ASP A 335 -3.12 20.06 23.56
CA ASP A 335 -4.26 19.37 22.92
C ASP A 335 -3.84 17.98 22.37
N GLU A 336 -2.65 17.84 21.76
CA GLU A 336 -2.14 16.54 21.28
C GLU A 336 -1.68 15.59 22.40
N MET A 337 -1.13 16.11 23.50
CA MET A 337 -0.79 15.32 24.68
C MET A 337 -2.06 14.79 25.37
N ASP A 338 -3.06 15.65 25.60
CA ASP A 338 -4.36 15.29 26.16
C ASP A 338 -5.06 14.22 25.29
N MET A 339 -4.99 14.36 23.95
CA MET A 339 -5.47 13.36 23.00
C MET A 339 -4.72 12.02 23.08
N VAL A 340 -3.43 12.00 23.45
CA VAL A 340 -2.69 10.73 23.66
C VAL A 340 -3.13 10.08 24.97
N GLU A 341 -3.28 10.84 26.04
CA GLU A 341 -3.71 10.34 27.35
C GLU A 341 -5.14 9.80 27.30
N ASP A 342 -6.06 10.52 26.66
CA ASP A 342 -7.45 10.09 26.49
C ASP A 342 -7.58 8.80 25.68
N VAL A 343 -6.78 8.65 24.61
CA VAL A 343 -6.74 7.40 23.83
C VAL A 343 -6.27 6.23 24.72
N HIS A 344 -5.33 6.46 25.65
CA HIS A 344 -4.88 5.45 26.61
C HIS A 344 -5.93 5.14 27.70
N LYS A 345 -6.66 6.16 28.20
CA LYS A 345 -7.81 5.97 29.10
C LYS A 345 -8.91 5.16 28.44
N LEU A 346 -9.26 5.48 27.20
CA LEU A 346 -10.27 4.77 26.43
C LEU A 346 -9.87 3.31 26.17
N TYR A 347 -8.60 3.02 25.88
CA TYR A 347 -8.12 1.63 25.79
C TYR A 347 -8.25 0.88 27.11
N LYS A 348 -7.89 1.48 28.26
CA LYS A 348 -8.15 0.89 29.59
C LYS A 348 -9.64 0.60 29.83
N ASN A 349 -10.52 1.46 29.31
CA ASN A 349 -11.98 1.33 29.38
C ASN A 349 -12.58 0.50 28.20
N GLY A 350 -11.81 -0.42 27.60
CA GLY A 350 -12.27 -1.33 26.55
C GLY A 350 -12.71 -0.67 25.23
N THR A 351 -12.43 0.62 25.06
CA THR A 351 -12.91 1.45 23.95
C THR A 351 -11.87 1.54 22.85
N TYR A 352 -11.70 0.45 22.10
CA TYR A 352 -10.68 0.35 21.04
C TYR A 352 -11.09 0.99 19.71
N TYR A 353 -12.38 0.95 19.38
CA TYR A 353 -12.94 1.36 18.09
C TYR A 353 -13.87 2.56 18.19
N LEU A 354 -14.10 3.23 17.06
CA LEU A 354 -15.13 4.25 16.90
C LEU A 354 -16.55 3.72 17.19
N LEU A 355 -16.83 2.44 16.92
CA LEU A 355 -18.04 1.75 17.35
C LEU A 355 -18.15 1.68 18.88
N ASN A 356 -17.06 1.34 19.57
CA ASN A 356 -17.03 1.30 21.03
C ASN A 356 -17.24 2.71 21.60
N TRP A 357 -16.63 3.74 21.00
CA TRP A 357 -16.88 5.15 21.38
C TRP A 357 -18.35 5.51 21.21
N LEU A 358 -18.98 5.15 20.08
CA LEU A 358 -20.41 5.38 19.86
C LEU A 358 -21.27 4.70 20.93
N ALA A 359 -20.95 3.46 21.31
CA ALA A 359 -21.65 2.68 22.33
C ALA A 359 -21.29 3.03 23.79
N ALA A 360 -20.19 3.75 24.05
CA ALA A 360 -19.65 3.97 25.39
C ALA A 360 -20.64 4.71 26.33
N SER A 361 -20.52 4.46 27.63
CA SER A 361 -21.36 5.09 28.67
C SER A 361 -21.13 6.61 28.74
N ALA A 362 -22.06 7.34 29.36
CA ALA A 362 -21.91 8.77 29.60
C ALA A 362 -20.66 9.10 30.42
N GLU A 363 -20.29 8.23 31.37
CA GLU A 363 -19.10 8.31 32.21
C GLU A 363 -17.80 8.19 31.39
N VAL A 364 -17.67 7.16 30.54
CA VAL A 364 -16.50 7.00 29.65
C VAL A 364 -16.43 8.13 28.60
N LYS A 365 -17.57 8.70 28.21
CA LYS A 365 -17.67 9.90 27.34
C LYS A 365 -17.45 11.23 28.07
N ALA A 366 -17.29 11.20 29.39
CA ALA A 366 -16.97 12.35 30.25
C ALA A 366 -15.52 12.29 30.77
N SER A 367 -14.91 11.10 30.88
CA SER A 367 -13.50 10.92 31.25
C SER A 367 -12.48 11.30 30.15
N VAL A 368 -12.92 12.02 29.11
CA VAL A 368 -12.19 12.33 27.88
C VAL A 368 -12.30 13.83 27.60
N HIS A 369 -11.19 14.48 27.30
CA HIS A 369 -11.13 15.92 27.06
C HIS A 369 -11.96 16.33 25.83
N ALA A 370 -12.50 17.55 25.89
CA ALA A 370 -13.40 18.08 24.87
C ALA A 370 -12.77 18.13 23.47
N VAL A 371 -11.45 18.23 23.36
CA VAL A 371 -10.70 18.21 22.10
C VAL A 371 -10.74 16.82 21.44
N THR A 372 -10.40 15.77 22.19
CA THR A 372 -10.45 14.37 21.74
C THR A 372 -11.86 13.96 21.35
N LYS A 373 -12.84 14.30 22.21
CA LYS A 373 -14.27 14.08 21.97
C LYS A 373 -14.75 14.66 20.65
N ARG A 374 -14.42 15.93 20.36
CA ARG A 374 -14.76 16.59 19.07
C ARG A 374 -14.23 15.83 17.85
N PHE A 375 -13.06 15.19 17.94
CA PHE A 375 -12.50 14.46 16.81
C PHE A 375 -13.04 13.02 16.68
N LEU A 376 -13.38 12.36 17.79
CA LEU A 376 -14.12 11.10 17.75
C LEU A 376 -15.55 11.30 17.20
N ASP A 377 -16.24 12.35 17.62
CA ASP A 377 -17.59 12.67 17.14
C ASP A 377 -17.57 13.10 15.65
N ALA A 378 -16.57 13.87 15.22
CA ALA A 378 -16.37 14.20 13.81
C ALA A 378 -16.01 12.97 12.95
N ALA A 379 -15.21 12.04 13.47
CA ALA A 379 -14.91 10.77 12.81
C ALA A 379 -16.16 9.88 12.70
N ALA A 380 -17.03 9.86 13.72
CA ALA A 380 -18.30 9.15 13.66
C ALA A 380 -19.25 9.71 12.59
N GLU A 381 -19.26 11.04 12.41
CA GLU A 381 -19.98 11.70 11.33
C GLU A 381 -19.35 11.49 9.94
N GLU A 382 -18.06 11.19 9.86
CA GLU A 382 -17.39 10.73 8.62
C GLU A 382 -17.80 9.28 8.31
N ALA A 383 -17.74 8.38 9.31
CA ALA A 383 -18.18 6.98 9.23
C ALA A 383 -19.67 6.79 8.86
N ARG A 384 -20.53 7.76 9.22
CA ARG A 384 -21.94 7.77 8.81
C ARG A 384 -22.12 8.08 7.32
N LYS A 385 -21.19 8.82 6.71
CA LYS A 385 -21.25 9.29 5.30
C LYS A 385 -20.56 8.33 4.34
N THR A 386 -19.56 7.58 4.78
CA THR A 386 -18.84 6.55 4.01
C THR A 386 -19.61 5.24 3.80
N LYS A 387 -20.90 5.19 4.19
CA LYS A 387 -21.76 4.00 4.22
C LYS A 387 -22.21 3.48 2.83
N LYS A 388 -21.26 3.27 1.91
CA LYS A 388 -21.52 2.73 0.56
C LYS A 388 -20.47 1.74 0.01
N SER A 389 -19.43 1.36 0.76
CA SER A 389 -18.41 0.42 0.23
C SER A 389 -17.63 -0.49 1.20
N SER A 390 -17.60 -0.28 2.52
CA SER A 390 -16.65 -1.02 3.40
C SER A 390 -17.16 -1.42 4.80
N THR A 391 -18.45 -1.71 4.98
CA THR A 391 -18.90 -2.40 6.22
C THR A 391 -18.31 -3.82 6.25
N PRO A 392 -17.68 -4.28 7.35
CA PRO A 392 -17.24 -5.67 7.47
C PRO A 392 -18.44 -6.61 7.43
N GLU A 393 -18.39 -7.58 6.51
CA GLU A 393 -19.53 -8.46 6.23
C GLU A 393 -19.44 -9.70 7.14
N LYS A 394 -20.37 -9.83 8.10
CA LYS A 394 -20.53 -11.06 8.89
C LYS A 394 -21.24 -12.10 8.04
N LEU A 395 -20.57 -13.23 7.78
CA LEU A 395 -21.05 -14.24 6.86
C LEU A 395 -21.63 -15.45 7.62
N GLU A 396 -22.95 -15.46 7.73
CA GLU A 396 -23.69 -16.37 8.59
C GLU A 396 -23.59 -17.85 8.16
N GLY A 397 -23.30 -18.72 9.12
CA GLY A 397 -23.12 -20.16 8.90
C GLY A 397 -21.90 -20.56 8.07
N LEU A 398 -21.00 -19.65 7.66
CA LEU A 398 -19.74 -20.05 7.02
C LEU A 398 -18.77 -20.72 7.99
N TYR A 399 -18.79 -20.33 9.28
CA TYR A 399 -18.01 -21.01 10.32
C TYR A 399 -18.44 -22.47 10.44
N GLU A 400 -19.74 -22.68 10.68
CA GLU A 400 -20.31 -24.02 10.85
C GLU A 400 -20.24 -24.87 9.56
N SER A 401 -20.28 -24.27 8.36
CA SER A 401 -20.06 -25.02 7.11
C SER A 401 -18.63 -25.55 6.95
N VAL A 402 -17.63 -24.84 7.47
CA VAL A 402 -16.23 -25.28 7.45
C VAL A 402 -15.95 -26.23 8.62
N TYR A 403 -16.53 -25.97 9.80
CA TYR A 403 -16.38 -26.83 10.98
C TYR A 403 -17.01 -28.22 10.75
N ASN A 404 -18.28 -28.26 10.32
CA ASN A 404 -19.02 -29.50 10.09
C ASN A 404 -18.84 -30.04 8.65
N ALA A 405 -17.69 -29.77 8.00
CA ALA A 405 -17.40 -30.31 6.67
C ALA A 405 -17.29 -31.84 6.72
N ARG A 406 -17.94 -32.52 5.77
CA ARG A 406 -18.10 -33.99 5.80
C ARG A 406 -16.88 -34.69 5.23
N TRP A 407 -16.41 -35.73 5.92
CA TRP A 407 -15.31 -36.58 5.48
C TRP A 407 -15.79 -37.70 4.57
N HIS A 408 -14.97 -38.00 3.56
CA HIS A 408 -15.01 -39.21 2.75
C HIS A 408 -13.57 -39.64 2.45
N HIS A 409 -13.37 -40.89 2.03
CA HIS A 409 -12.05 -41.39 1.62
C HIS A 409 -12.15 -42.33 0.43
N VAL A 410 -11.05 -42.47 -0.31
CA VAL A 410 -10.90 -43.37 -1.45
C VAL A 410 -9.79 -44.35 -1.13
N VAL A 411 -10.07 -45.64 -1.27
CA VAL A 411 -9.11 -46.74 -1.06
C VAL A 411 -8.91 -47.56 -2.33
N GLU A 412 -7.74 -48.18 -2.44
CA GLU A 412 -7.40 -49.13 -3.49
C GLU A 412 -7.91 -50.53 -3.10
N ILE A 413 -8.64 -51.21 -3.99
CA ILE A 413 -9.01 -52.62 -3.83
C ILE A 413 -7.99 -53.49 -4.58
N PRO A 414 -7.19 -54.32 -3.89
CA PRO A 414 -6.35 -55.31 -4.53
C PRO A 414 -7.19 -56.51 -5.04
N GLY A 415 -6.88 -57.01 -6.24
CA GLY A 415 -7.38 -58.31 -6.72
C GLY A 415 -8.39 -58.32 -7.88
N GLY A 416 -8.47 -57.27 -8.70
CA GLY A 416 -9.26 -57.26 -9.94
C GLY A 416 -8.44 -56.87 -11.17
N GLU A 417 -8.83 -57.34 -12.36
CA GLU A 417 -8.27 -56.89 -13.65
C GLU A 417 -8.59 -55.40 -13.85
N GLY A 418 -7.60 -54.55 -13.58
CA GLY A 418 -7.78 -53.10 -13.47
C GLY A 418 -8.02 -52.68 -12.02
N THR A 419 -6.94 -52.28 -11.34
CA THR A 419 -6.92 -51.82 -9.94
C THR A 419 -8.03 -50.81 -9.64
N GLY A 420 -9.00 -51.24 -8.83
CA GLY A 420 -10.23 -50.50 -8.55
C GLY A 420 -10.10 -49.50 -7.40
N MET A 421 -10.67 -48.31 -7.57
CA MET A 421 -10.80 -47.31 -6.52
C MET A 421 -12.20 -47.36 -5.92
N GLU A 422 -12.31 -47.56 -4.61
CA GLU A 422 -13.57 -47.56 -3.87
C GLU A 422 -13.72 -46.27 -3.05
N VAL A 423 -14.89 -45.64 -3.15
CA VAL A 423 -15.27 -44.44 -2.37
C VAL A 423 -16.04 -44.87 -1.13
N ARG A 424 -15.62 -44.37 0.04
CA ARG A 424 -16.23 -44.64 1.35
C ARG A 424 -16.58 -43.33 2.07
N GLU A 425 -17.68 -43.33 2.80
CA GLU A 425 -18.07 -42.20 3.66
C GLU A 425 -17.32 -42.24 5.00
N GLY A 426 -17.13 -41.07 5.63
CA GLY A 426 -16.43 -40.91 6.90
C GLY A 426 -14.92 -40.68 6.78
N GLU A 427 -14.30 -40.37 7.92
CA GLU A 427 -12.85 -40.28 8.07
C GLU A 427 -12.24 -41.70 7.98
N PRO A 428 -11.10 -41.91 7.30
CA PRO A 428 -10.51 -43.24 7.16
C PRO A 428 -10.06 -43.78 8.53
N PRO A 429 -10.30 -45.08 8.85
CA PRO A 429 -9.89 -45.68 10.12
C PRO A 429 -8.39 -45.63 10.42
N GLN A 430 -7.56 -45.45 9.39
CA GLN A 430 -6.11 -45.34 9.48
C GLN A 430 -5.62 -44.30 8.46
N SER A 431 -4.97 -43.24 8.95
CA SER A 431 -4.33 -42.22 8.10
C SER A 431 -2.91 -42.63 7.68
N TRP A 432 -2.25 -41.83 6.85
CA TRP A 432 -0.87 -42.09 6.42
C TRP A 432 0.10 -42.06 7.59
N THR A 433 1.01 -43.05 7.62
CA THR A 433 2.12 -43.10 8.55
C THR A 433 3.31 -42.33 8.00
N TYR A 434 3.93 -41.48 8.82
CA TYR A 434 5.10 -40.68 8.48
C TYR A 434 6.32 -41.09 9.32
N LYS A 435 7.52 -40.85 8.77
CA LYS A 435 8.82 -41.02 9.45
C LYS A 435 9.61 -39.72 9.42
N THR A 436 10.32 -39.40 10.49
CA THR A 436 11.19 -38.23 10.57
C THR A 436 12.49 -38.48 9.81
N VAL A 437 12.91 -37.53 8.98
CA VAL A 437 14.12 -37.58 8.14
C VAL A 437 14.79 -36.21 8.18
N GLY A 438 15.79 -36.06 9.05
CA GLY A 438 16.37 -34.75 9.37
C GLY A 438 15.33 -33.82 10.00
N ASN A 439 15.26 -32.58 9.53
CA ASN A 439 14.24 -31.60 9.96
C ASN A 439 12.92 -31.71 9.16
N THR A 440 12.73 -32.81 8.43
CA THR A 440 11.57 -33.05 7.56
C THR A 440 10.88 -34.37 7.91
N ILE A 441 9.70 -34.59 7.35
CA ILE A 441 8.99 -35.87 7.44
C ILE A 441 8.74 -36.45 6.05
N GLU A 442 8.68 -37.77 5.95
CA GLU A 442 8.40 -38.53 4.72
C GLU A 442 7.29 -39.56 4.97
N LYS A 443 6.52 -39.90 3.93
CA LYS A 443 5.60 -41.04 3.97
C LYS A 443 6.40 -42.32 4.29
N ASN A 444 5.82 -43.22 5.08
CA ASN A 444 6.48 -44.44 5.52
C ASN A 444 5.90 -45.69 4.84
N ASP A 445 6.18 -45.84 3.54
CA ASP A 445 5.73 -46.96 2.70
C ASP A 445 6.30 -48.34 3.09
N ALA A 446 7.18 -48.41 4.08
CA ALA A 446 7.83 -49.65 4.52
C ALA A 446 7.10 -50.40 5.65
N VAL A 447 5.98 -49.85 6.16
CA VAL A 447 5.18 -50.51 7.20
C VAL A 447 4.20 -51.48 6.54
N GLN A 448 4.39 -52.79 6.73
CA GLN A 448 3.31 -53.76 6.54
C GLN A 448 2.21 -53.47 7.56
N GLN A 449 1.15 -52.80 7.11
CA GLN A 449 0.01 -52.46 7.95
C GLN A 449 -0.87 -53.70 8.16
N PHE A 450 -0.73 -54.34 9.32
CA PHE A 450 -1.74 -55.25 9.86
C PHE A 450 -2.96 -54.41 10.27
N GLY A 451 -3.81 -54.06 9.31
CA GLY A 451 -4.92 -53.12 9.49
C GLY A 451 -5.75 -52.93 8.23
N ALA A 452 -6.62 -51.92 8.24
CA ALA A 452 -7.35 -51.50 7.05
C ALA A 452 -6.41 -50.76 6.09
N ALA A 453 -6.62 -50.92 4.77
CA ALA A 453 -5.80 -50.23 3.77
C ALA A 453 -5.87 -48.70 3.97
N PRO A 454 -4.72 -47.98 3.94
CA PRO A 454 -4.71 -46.54 4.10
C PRO A 454 -5.37 -45.85 2.90
N PRO A 455 -5.90 -44.63 3.05
CA PRO A 455 -6.50 -43.89 1.94
C PRO A 455 -5.46 -43.62 0.85
N VAL A 456 -5.89 -43.68 -0.41
CA VAL A 456 -5.18 -43.01 -1.51
C VAL A 456 -5.48 -41.51 -1.46
N LEU A 457 -6.74 -41.17 -1.18
CA LEU A 457 -7.23 -39.79 -1.14
C LEU A 457 -8.28 -39.63 -0.03
N MET A 458 -8.27 -38.50 0.67
CA MET A 458 -9.37 -38.06 1.53
C MET A 458 -10.07 -36.86 0.87
N VAL A 459 -11.37 -36.69 1.16
CA VAL A 459 -12.17 -35.60 0.63
C VAL A 459 -12.97 -34.93 1.76
N LEU A 460 -12.86 -33.60 1.86
CA LEU A 460 -13.69 -32.78 2.74
C LEU A 460 -14.73 -32.02 1.92
N THR A 461 -16.02 -32.21 2.25
CA THR A 461 -17.15 -31.54 1.58
C THR A 461 -17.78 -30.50 2.50
N SER A 462 -17.61 -29.21 2.16
CA SER A 462 -18.26 -28.07 2.86
C SER A 462 -19.51 -27.62 2.12
N GLU A 463 -20.66 -27.57 2.79
CA GLU A 463 -21.96 -27.29 2.15
C GLU A 463 -22.04 -25.91 1.48
N LYS A 464 -21.37 -24.90 2.06
CA LYS A 464 -21.22 -23.53 1.53
C LYS A 464 -19.86 -23.30 0.85
N GLY A 465 -19.06 -24.34 0.60
CA GLY A 465 -17.73 -24.22 -0.03
C GLY A 465 -16.64 -23.63 0.88
N TRP A 466 -15.61 -23.03 0.28
CA TRP A 466 -14.35 -22.68 0.95
C TRP A 466 -13.89 -21.25 0.60
N PRO A 467 -13.00 -20.59 1.37
CA PRO A 467 -12.59 -19.20 1.11
C PRO A 467 -12.01 -18.93 -0.28
N CYS A 468 -11.34 -19.93 -0.88
CA CYS A 468 -10.83 -19.85 -2.25
C CYS A 468 -11.93 -19.86 -3.32
N SER A 469 -13.14 -20.35 -3.02
CA SER A 469 -14.28 -20.35 -3.94
C SER A 469 -15.28 -19.21 -3.70
N TRP A 470 -15.41 -18.69 -2.47
CA TRP A 470 -16.39 -17.64 -2.07
C TRP A 470 -16.35 -16.29 -2.83
N ASN A 471 -15.43 -16.10 -3.79
CA ASN A 471 -15.40 -14.96 -4.70
C ASN A 471 -15.85 -15.31 -6.14
N THR A 472 -16.41 -16.51 -6.36
CA THR A 472 -16.82 -17.03 -7.68
C THR A 472 -18.35 -16.99 -7.83
N ILE A 473 -18.82 -16.57 -9.01
CA ILE A 473 -20.26 -16.35 -9.29
C ILE A 473 -21.00 -17.65 -9.68
N GLN A 474 -20.28 -18.76 -9.93
CA GLN A 474 -20.82 -20.06 -10.35
C GLN A 474 -20.44 -21.16 -9.36
N ASP A 475 -21.30 -22.19 -9.28
CA ASP A 475 -21.19 -23.45 -8.51
C ASP A 475 -19.90 -23.60 -7.69
N LEU A 476 -19.97 -23.13 -6.43
CA LEU A 476 -18.87 -23.19 -5.48
C LEU A 476 -18.37 -24.65 -5.33
N PRO A 477 -17.11 -24.98 -5.65
CA PRO A 477 -16.56 -26.29 -5.32
C PRO A 477 -16.62 -26.49 -3.81
N LYS A 478 -17.32 -27.56 -3.44
CA LYS A 478 -17.58 -28.00 -2.05
C LYS A 478 -16.53 -29.00 -1.58
N ASP A 479 -16.04 -29.82 -2.51
CA ASP A 479 -15.10 -30.91 -2.27
C ASP A 479 -13.66 -30.42 -2.32
N VAL A 480 -12.88 -30.79 -1.30
CA VAL A 480 -11.45 -30.49 -1.14
C VAL A 480 -10.67 -31.80 -1.09
N PHE A 481 -9.78 -31.99 -2.07
CA PHE A 481 -8.94 -33.17 -2.21
C PHE A 481 -7.69 -33.07 -1.33
N VAL A 482 -7.47 -34.10 -0.51
CA VAL A 482 -6.35 -34.22 0.42
C VAL A 482 -5.65 -35.54 0.12
N ASN A 483 -4.43 -35.48 -0.42
CA ASN A 483 -3.54 -36.63 -0.55
C ASN A 483 -2.47 -36.63 0.57
N CYS A 484 -1.61 -37.63 0.57
CA CYS A 484 -0.54 -37.77 1.55
C CYS A 484 0.43 -36.57 1.61
N GLU A 485 0.62 -35.84 0.51
CA GLU A 485 1.43 -34.60 0.48
C GLU A 485 0.70 -33.42 1.12
N VAL A 486 -0.61 -33.28 0.91
CA VAL A 486 -1.43 -32.24 1.55
C VAL A 486 -1.52 -32.46 3.06
N ASP A 487 -1.71 -33.70 3.52
CA ASP A 487 -1.66 -34.00 4.96
C ASP A 487 -0.24 -33.82 5.54
N ARG A 488 0.82 -34.15 4.80
CA ARG A 488 2.20 -33.90 5.25
C ARG A 488 2.44 -32.42 5.55
N VAL A 489 1.87 -31.49 4.76
CA VAL A 489 1.93 -30.05 5.04
C VAL A 489 1.23 -29.71 6.37
N TRP A 490 0.08 -30.35 6.65
CA TRP A 490 -0.58 -30.21 7.94
C TRP A 490 0.23 -30.79 9.10
N GLN A 491 0.79 -32.00 8.98
CA GLN A 491 1.60 -32.58 10.07
C GLN A 491 2.81 -31.71 10.43
N ILE A 492 3.44 -31.03 9.45
CA ILE A 492 4.50 -30.03 9.72
C ILE A 492 3.95 -28.83 10.51
N VAL A 493 2.84 -28.23 10.07
CA VAL A 493 2.19 -27.09 10.77
C VAL A 493 1.70 -27.48 12.17
N LYS A 494 1.19 -28.71 12.34
CA LYS A 494 0.79 -29.29 13.62
C LYS A 494 2.01 -29.50 14.54
N GLY A 495 3.17 -29.83 13.98
CA GLY A 495 4.45 -29.81 14.70
C GLY A 495 4.77 -28.41 15.24
N ASP A 496 4.78 -27.40 14.35
CA ASP A 496 5.04 -26.00 14.71
C ASP A 496 4.10 -25.49 15.82
N LEU A 497 2.81 -25.82 15.74
CA LEU A 497 1.80 -25.46 16.74
C LEU A 497 2.05 -26.20 18.07
N THR A 498 2.47 -27.47 18.02
CA THR A 498 2.74 -28.28 19.23
C THR A 498 3.95 -27.75 19.99
N GLU A 499 5.00 -27.37 19.27
CA GLU A 499 6.20 -26.69 19.78
C GLU A 499 5.82 -25.33 20.39
N TRP A 500 5.09 -24.48 19.64
CA TRP A 500 4.64 -23.15 20.09
C TRP A 500 3.67 -23.18 21.29
N PHE A 501 2.94 -24.27 21.49
CA PHE A 501 2.02 -24.47 22.62
C PHE A 501 2.57 -25.38 23.74
N SER A 502 3.88 -25.67 23.74
CA SER A 502 4.54 -26.45 24.78
C SER A 502 4.89 -25.62 26.01
N SER A 503 4.77 -26.23 27.20
CA SER A 503 4.89 -25.54 28.49
C SER A 503 6.31 -25.40 29.05
N HIS A 504 7.34 -25.80 28.29
CA HIS A 504 8.73 -25.75 28.76
C HIS A 504 9.24 -24.30 28.74
N GLY A 505 9.52 -23.75 29.94
CA GLY A 505 9.72 -22.32 30.18
C GLY A 505 11.02 -21.71 29.66
N GLY A 506 11.20 -21.70 28.33
CA GLY A 506 12.16 -20.84 27.63
C GLY A 506 11.43 -19.67 26.96
N THR A 507 11.91 -18.44 27.15
CA THR A 507 11.27 -17.20 26.67
C THR A 507 11.45 -16.93 25.16
N GLU A 508 11.74 -17.94 24.35
CA GLU A 508 12.31 -17.78 22.99
C GLU A 508 11.53 -18.47 21.86
N PHE A 509 10.45 -19.20 22.13
CA PHE A 509 9.67 -19.90 21.09
C PHE A 509 8.82 -18.95 20.22
N THR A 510 9.48 -18.28 19.27
CA THR A 510 8.81 -17.50 18.22
C THR A 510 8.02 -18.41 17.28
N PRO A 511 6.76 -18.08 16.94
CA PRO A 511 5.96 -18.93 16.05
C PRO A 511 6.55 -19.00 14.65
N LYS A 512 6.67 -20.23 14.13
CA LYS A 512 7.30 -20.49 12.84
C LYS A 512 6.46 -19.95 11.67
N ARG A 513 7.18 -19.54 10.63
CA ARG A 513 6.64 -19.02 9.37
C ARG A 513 7.00 -19.99 8.25
N ARG A 514 5.98 -20.54 7.59
CA ARG A 514 6.14 -21.55 6.54
C ARG A 514 5.87 -20.95 5.16
N LEU A 515 6.64 -21.39 4.17
CA LEU A 515 6.51 -21.02 2.77
C LEU A 515 6.28 -22.28 1.94
N LEU A 516 5.04 -22.47 1.47
CA LEU A 516 4.67 -23.65 0.70
C LEU A 516 5.06 -23.47 -0.77
N ILE A 517 6.07 -24.22 -1.19
CA ILE A 517 6.58 -24.27 -2.56
C ILE A 517 6.05 -25.55 -3.21
N GLY A 518 5.68 -25.48 -4.49
CA GLY A 518 5.22 -26.64 -5.26
C GLY A 518 4.75 -26.19 -6.64
N THR A 519 4.56 -27.13 -7.56
CA THR A 519 4.24 -26.87 -8.97
C THR A 519 3.01 -25.95 -9.16
N LEU A 520 2.94 -25.24 -10.29
CA LEU A 520 1.77 -24.45 -10.67
C LEU A 520 0.58 -25.38 -10.96
N GLY A 521 -0.63 -24.96 -10.58
CA GLY A 521 -1.87 -25.70 -10.93
C GLY A 521 -2.21 -26.94 -10.10
N ILE A 522 -1.32 -27.43 -9.21
CA ILE A 522 -1.59 -28.60 -8.34
C ILE A 522 -2.55 -28.31 -7.16
N GLY A 523 -3.23 -27.16 -7.16
CA GLY A 523 -4.30 -26.87 -6.20
C GLY A 523 -3.87 -26.37 -4.82
N LYS A 524 -2.59 -26.05 -4.54
CA LYS A 524 -2.07 -25.62 -3.20
C LYS A 524 -3.06 -24.84 -2.31
N SER A 525 -3.64 -23.75 -2.80
CA SER A 525 -4.64 -22.93 -2.06
C SER A 525 -5.95 -23.67 -1.77
N VAL A 526 -6.49 -24.34 -2.80
CA VAL A 526 -7.78 -25.05 -2.77
C VAL A 526 -7.71 -26.33 -1.94
N ALA A 527 -6.59 -27.06 -2.01
CA ALA A 527 -6.33 -28.28 -1.28
C ALA A 527 -5.70 -27.99 0.10
N ALA A 528 -4.40 -27.71 0.14
CA ALA A 528 -3.67 -27.48 1.40
C ALA A 528 -4.16 -26.26 2.17
N GLY A 529 -4.45 -25.13 1.52
CA GLY A 529 -5.01 -23.96 2.20
C GLY A 529 -6.33 -24.28 2.91
N SER A 530 -7.28 -24.91 2.22
CA SER A 530 -8.57 -25.33 2.80
C SER A 530 -8.42 -26.40 3.88
N TYR A 531 -7.52 -27.38 3.70
CA TYR A 531 -7.27 -28.44 4.68
C TYR A 531 -6.66 -27.89 5.98
N LEU A 532 -5.66 -27.00 5.83
CA LEU A 532 -5.07 -26.29 6.95
C LEU A 532 -6.10 -25.45 7.69
N LEU A 533 -7.01 -24.77 6.98
CA LEU A 533 -8.10 -24.02 7.60
C LEU A 533 -9.01 -24.95 8.43
N TYR A 534 -9.49 -26.05 7.85
CA TYR A 534 -10.31 -27.04 8.55
C TYR A 534 -9.65 -27.49 9.85
N GLN A 535 -8.37 -27.89 9.79
CA GLN A 535 -7.59 -28.37 10.92
C GLN A 535 -7.33 -27.27 11.98
N LEU A 536 -7.01 -26.04 11.57
CA LEU A 536 -6.76 -24.91 12.48
C LEU A 536 -8.03 -24.47 13.24
N VAL A 537 -9.21 -24.58 12.62
CA VAL A 537 -10.50 -24.31 13.29
C VAL A 537 -10.83 -25.41 14.31
N HIS A 538 -10.37 -26.66 14.12
CA HIS A 538 -10.51 -27.75 15.09
C HIS A 538 -9.46 -27.77 16.21
N CYS A 539 -8.38 -27.00 16.12
CA CYS A 539 -7.41 -26.85 17.22
C CYS A 539 -8.05 -26.24 18.49
N ASP A 540 -7.46 -26.46 19.68
CA ASP A 540 -7.93 -25.85 20.94
C ASP A 540 -8.09 -24.32 20.84
N ALA A 541 -9.32 -23.84 21.03
CA ALA A 541 -9.68 -22.42 20.95
C ALA A 541 -9.04 -21.56 22.06
N LYS A 542 -8.59 -22.16 23.17
CA LYS A 542 -7.84 -21.44 24.23
C LYS A 542 -6.40 -21.16 23.83
N LYS A 543 -5.81 -22.03 22.99
CA LYS A 543 -4.44 -21.89 22.47
C LYS A 543 -4.39 -21.10 21.17
N LEU A 544 -5.38 -21.30 20.30
CA LEU A 544 -5.52 -20.65 19.00
C LEU A 544 -6.96 -20.14 18.81
N GLN A 545 -7.17 -18.85 19.05
CA GLN A 545 -8.50 -18.22 19.08
C GLN A 545 -9.01 -17.81 17.69
N VAL A 546 -8.12 -17.44 16.78
CA VAL A 546 -8.48 -16.83 15.48
C VAL A 546 -7.64 -17.40 14.33
N VAL A 547 -8.28 -17.61 13.17
CA VAL A 547 -7.62 -18.05 11.93
C VAL A 547 -7.94 -17.05 10.82
N ALA A 548 -6.92 -16.44 10.23
CA ALA A 548 -7.08 -15.46 9.15
C ALA A 548 -6.69 -16.09 7.81
N TYR A 549 -7.67 -16.30 6.93
CA TYR A 549 -7.44 -16.72 5.55
C TYR A 549 -7.50 -15.50 4.64
N SER A 550 -6.38 -15.05 4.07
CA SER A 550 -6.36 -13.97 3.09
C SER A 550 -6.09 -14.50 1.68
N PHE A 551 -6.89 -14.01 0.73
CA PHE A 551 -6.85 -14.36 -0.67
C PHE A 551 -6.56 -13.11 -1.52
N GLY A 552 -5.59 -13.21 -2.41
CA GLY A 552 -5.33 -12.22 -3.46
C GLY A 552 -4.96 -10.82 -2.96
N GLY A 553 -4.24 -10.74 -1.84
CA GLY A 553 -3.62 -9.50 -1.31
C GLY A 553 -4.57 -8.36 -0.90
N SER A 554 -5.88 -8.63 -0.96
CA SER A 554 -6.95 -7.61 -0.85
C SER A 554 -8.16 -8.06 -0.03
N THR A 555 -8.51 -9.36 0.00
CA THR A 555 -9.60 -9.90 0.82
C THR A 555 -9.06 -10.76 1.96
N MET A 556 -9.69 -10.69 3.14
CA MET A 556 -9.38 -11.53 4.29
C MET A 556 -10.67 -12.02 4.97
N TYR A 557 -10.76 -13.34 5.17
CA TYR A 557 -11.78 -13.98 5.97
C TYR A 557 -11.18 -14.31 7.34
N LEU A 558 -11.69 -13.68 8.38
CA LEU A 558 -11.32 -13.95 9.77
C LEU A 558 -12.31 -14.94 10.37
N PHE A 559 -11.83 -16.10 10.79
CA PHE A 559 -12.57 -17.10 11.55
C PHE A 559 -12.27 -16.88 13.03
N ASP A 560 -13.24 -16.39 13.79
CA ASP A 560 -13.17 -16.29 15.24
C ASP A 560 -13.79 -17.54 15.86
N LYS A 561 -12.97 -18.30 16.60
CA LYS A 561 -13.34 -19.58 17.22
C LYS A 561 -13.91 -19.41 18.62
N THR A 562 -13.79 -18.22 19.22
CA THR A 562 -14.34 -17.90 20.55
C THR A 562 -15.84 -17.61 20.46
N ILE A 563 -16.26 -16.91 19.40
CA ILE A 563 -17.68 -16.60 19.11
C ILE A 563 -18.23 -17.34 17.88
N LYS A 564 -17.44 -18.23 17.27
CA LYS A 564 -17.80 -19.03 16.08
C LYS A 564 -18.34 -18.21 14.89
N THR A 565 -17.62 -17.16 14.48
CA THR A 565 -18.06 -16.31 13.35
C THR A 565 -17.02 -16.21 12.23
N VAL A 566 -17.49 -15.90 11.02
CA VAL A 566 -16.64 -15.48 9.89
C VAL A 566 -16.93 -14.03 9.57
N THR A 567 -15.89 -13.20 9.61
CA THR A 567 -15.96 -11.78 9.18
C THR A 567 -15.09 -11.57 7.96
N LYS A 568 -15.68 -11.04 6.89
CA LYS A 568 -14.99 -10.71 5.64
C LYS A 568 -14.59 -9.24 5.62
N TYR A 569 -13.28 -9.02 5.53
CA TYR A 569 -12.66 -7.73 5.29
C TYR A 569 -12.30 -7.60 3.82
N VAL A 570 -12.72 -6.52 3.19
CA VAL A 570 -12.43 -6.20 1.79
C VAL A 570 -11.54 -4.97 1.75
N GLY A 571 -10.45 -5.06 1.00
CA GLY A 571 -9.41 -4.05 0.93
C GLY A 571 -8.27 -4.31 1.91
N ARG A 572 -7.06 -4.03 1.44
CA ARG A 572 -5.80 -4.14 2.21
C ARG A 572 -5.78 -3.27 3.48
N GLY A 573 -6.48 -2.13 3.46
CA GLY A 573 -6.58 -1.23 4.62
C GLY A 573 -7.35 -1.85 5.79
N ALA A 574 -8.60 -2.27 5.54
CA ALA A 574 -9.46 -2.90 6.55
C ALA A 574 -8.83 -4.19 7.09
N SER A 575 -8.33 -5.06 6.20
CA SER A 575 -7.68 -6.32 6.56
C SER A 575 -6.41 -6.11 7.40
N ARG A 576 -5.66 -5.02 7.16
CA ARG A 576 -4.50 -4.64 7.99
C ARG A 576 -4.90 -4.20 9.39
N ASN A 577 -5.93 -3.36 9.50
CA ASN A 577 -6.35 -2.81 10.78
C ASN A 577 -6.80 -3.94 11.69
N ALA A 578 -7.69 -4.83 11.21
CA ALA A 578 -8.13 -6.00 11.96
C ALA A 578 -6.99 -6.86 12.54
N LEU A 579 -5.89 -7.07 11.79
CA LEU A 579 -4.71 -7.78 12.30
C LEU A 579 -3.92 -7.00 13.36
N TYR A 580 -3.85 -5.66 13.29
CA TYR A 580 -3.33 -4.83 14.38
C TYR A 580 -4.23 -4.88 15.62
N ASP A 581 -5.55 -4.86 15.42
CA ASP A 581 -6.52 -4.78 16.51
C ASP A 581 -6.59 -6.11 17.28
N LEU A 582 -6.59 -7.26 16.59
CA LEU A 582 -6.51 -8.58 17.22
C LEU A 582 -5.21 -8.78 18.01
N ARG A 583 -4.08 -8.25 17.51
CA ARG A 583 -2.81 -8.23 18.24
C ARG A 583 -2.87 -7.32 19.48
N ALA A 584 -3.56 -6.17 19.39
CA ALA A 584 -3.77 -5.27 20.52
C ALA A 584 -4.73 -5.83 21.59
N LEU A 585 -5.52 -6.85 21.25
CA LEU A 585 -6.30 -7.69 22.17
C LEU A 585 -5.52 -8.93 22.65
N GLU A 586 -4.21 -9.01 22.36
CA GLU A 586 -3.30 -10.13 22.67
C GLU A 586 -3.79 -11.51 22.16
N MET A 587 -4.69 -11.52 21.17
CA MET A 587 -5.29 -12.76 20.69
C MET A 587 -4.28 -13.61 19.92
N LYS A 588 -4.25 -14.91 20.19
CA LYS A 588 -3.37 -15.87 19.50
C LYS A 588 -4.04 -16.39 18.24
N GLY A 589 -3.36 -16.26 17.11
CA GLY A 589 -3.89 -16.65 15.81
C GLY A 589 -2.89 -17.23 14.83
N TYR A 590 -3.42 -17.68 13.70
CA TYR A 590 -2.67 -18.26 12.59
C TYR A 590 -3.13 -17.65 11.26
N VAL A 591 -2.20 -17.35 10.36
CA VAL A 591 -2.48 -16.76 9.04
C VAL A 591 -2.22 -17.76 7.91
N ILE A 592 -3.24 -18.01 7.09
CA ILE A 592 -3.10 -18.63 5.78
C ILE A 592 -3.12 -17.51 4.74
N TYR A 593 -2.02 -17.34 3.99
CA TYR A 593 -1.91 -16.28 2.97
C TYR A 593 -1.74 -16.87 1.56
N ASP A 594 -2.78 -16.73 0.73
CA ASP A 594 -2.74 -17.08 -0.69
C ASP A 594 -2.48 -15.83 -1.55
N VAL A 595 -1.36 -15.87 -2.29
CA VAL A 595 -0.78 -14.72 -2.97
C VAL A 595 -0.99 -14.82 -4.47
N THR A 596 -1.88 -13.99 -5.01
CA THR A 596 -2.09 -13.83 -6.47
C THR A 596 -1.44 -12.56 -7.04
N GLU A 597 -1.20 -11.53 -6.21
CA GLU A 597 -0.56 -10.28 -6.62
C GLU A 597 0.96 -10.42 -6.76
N LYS A 598 1.56 -9.70 -7.73
CA LYS A 598 3.02 -9.55 -7.84
C LYS A 598 3.51 -8.63 -6.70
N GLY A 599 4.30 -9.11 -5.74
CA GLY A 599 4.78 -8.24 -4.66
C GLY A 599 5.74 -8.86 -3.64
N LYS A 600 6.37 -7.95 -2.87
CA LYS A 600 7.15 -8.26 -1.65
C LYS A 600 6.27 -8.90 -0.55
N PRO A 601 6.86 -9.50 0.50
CA PRO A 601 6.18 -9.78 1.75
C PRO A 601 5.30 -8.59 2.16
N ALA A 602 4.02 -8.87 2.39
CA ALA A 602 3.03 -7.81 2.40
C ALA A 602 3.14 -7.02 3.72
N SER A 603 3.52 -5.74 3.64
CA SER A 603 3.80 -4.88 4.81
C SER A 603 2.61 -4.66 5.75
N TRP A 604 1.43 -5.17 5.39
CA TRP A 604 0.23 -5.20 6.21
C TRP A 604 0.10 -6.45 7.10
N LEU A 605 0.92 -7.48 6.86
CA LEU A 605 1.08 -8.67 7.71
C LEU A 605 2.16 -8.47 8.80
N ALA A 606 2.75 -7.27 8.90
CA ALA A 606 3.66 -6.89 9.98
C ALA A 606 3.10 -7.03 11.42
N PRO A 607 1.76 -6.98 11.69
CA PRO A 607 1.22 -7.31 13.01
C PRO A 607 1.46 -8.76 13.42
N CYS A 608 1.62 -9.68 12.46
CA CYS A 608 1.78 -11.11 12.69
C CYS A 608 3.22 -11.47 13.13
N GLY A 609 3.73 -10.73 14.11
CA GLY A 609 4.99 -11.00 14.81
C GLY A 609 4.84 -12.20 15.74
N GLU A 610 3.82 -12.19 16.60
CA GLU A 610 3.51 -13.28 17.54
C GLU A 610 2.50 -14.31 17.00
N TRP A 611 2.31 -14.43 15.69
CA TRP A 611 1.34 -15.37 15.08
C TRP A 611 2.02 -16.35 14.14
N GLY A 612 1.56 -17.61 14.14
CA GLY A 612 1.94 -18.60 13.14
C GLY A 612 1.44 -18.21 11.75
N MET A 613 2.19 -18.57 10.70
CA MET A 613 1.83 -18.19 9.33
C MET A 613 2.28 -19.23 8.32
N ILE A 614 1.43 -19.51 7.34
CA ILE A 614 1.82 -20.21 6.11
C ILE A 614 1.45 -19.40 4.87
N VAL A 615 2.43 -19.21 3.99
CA VAL A 615 2.25 -18.61 2.67
C VAL A 615 2.04 -19.74 1.67
N VAL A 616 0.81 -19.89 1.17
CA VAL A 616 0.35 -21.01 0.31
C VAL A 616 0.55 -20.70 -1.19
N ALA A 617 1.38 -19.70 -1.47
CA ALA A 617 1.41 -18.92 -2.70
C ALA A 617 1.56 -19.73 -4.00
N SER A 618 1.10 -19.11 -5.10
CA SER A 618 1.38 -19.56 -6.46
C SER A 618 2.20 -18.52 -7.24
N PRO A 619 3.44 -18.18 -6.81
CA PRO A 619 4.12 -16.99 -7.28
C PRO A 619 5.00 -17.24 -8.52
N LYS A 620 5.28 -16.15 -9.24
CA LYS A 620 6.53 -16.09 -10.01
C LYS A 620 7.72 -16.02 -9.06
N VAL A 621 8.64 -16.97 -9.19
CA VAL A 621 10.11 -16.79 -9.04
C VAL A 621 10.52 -15.74 -8.00
N GLY A 622 10.67 -14.48 -8.40
CA GLY A 622 11.30 -13.42 -7.62
C GLY A 622 10.52 -12.90 -6.41
N ASN A 623 9.48 -13.62 -5.97
CA ASN A 623 8.86 -13.40 -4.66
C ASN A 623 9.43 -14.36 -3.60
N TYR A 624 9.88 -15.57 -3.95
CA TYR A 624 10.29 -16.60 -2.98
C TYR A 624 11.49 -16.14 -2.11
N ASP A 625 12.59 -15.71 -2.74
CA ASP A 625 13.80 -15.27 -2.03
C ASP A 625 13.53 -14.10 -1.07
N LYS A 626 12.52 -13.27 -1.38
CA LYS A 626 12.12 -12.13 -0.54
C LYS A 626 11.36 -12.59 0.70
N TRP A 627 10.57 -13.67 0.63
CA TRP A 627 9.95 -14.27 1.81
C TRP A 627 10.97 -14.97 2.70
N GLU A 628 11.89 -15.73 2.11
CA GLU A 628 12.97 -16.39 2.83
C GLU A 628 13.87 -15.37 3.54
N THR A 629 14.45 -14.41 2.80
CA THR A 629 15.40 -13.43 3.36
C THR A 629 14.75 -12.38 4.27
N GLN A 630 13.56 -11.86 3.93
CA GLN A 630 12.97 -10.72 4.65
C GLN A 630 11.97 -11.13 5.74
N ALA A 631 11.35 -12.32 5.65
CA ALA A 631 10.41 -12.81 6.65
C ALA A 631 10.94 -13.98 7.49
N ARG A 632 12.13 -14.52 7.16
CA ARG A 632 12.73 -15.74 7.74
C ARG A 632 11.80 -16.95 7.67
N ALA A 633 11.15 -17.13 6.52
CA ALA A 633 10.19 -18.22 6.31
C ALA A 633 10.90 -19.53 5.92
N GLU A 634 10.65 -20.60 6.67
CA GLU A 634 11.13 -21.95 6.35
C GLU A 634 10.31 -22.57 5.20
N ARG A 635 10.99 -23.23 4.26
CA ARG A 635 10.35 -23.86 3.10
C ARG A 635 9.62 -25.16 3.49
N ILE A 636 8.48 -25.42 2.84
CA ILE A 636 7.88 -26.76 2.73
C ILE A 636 7.74 -27.04 1.24
N ILE A 637 8.31 -28.14 0.74
CA ILE A 637 8.22 -28.51 -0.68
C ILE A 637 7.13 -29.55 -0.86
N MET A 638 5.99 -29.15 -1.46
CA MET A 638 4.89 -30.05 -1.83
C MET A 638 5.10 -30.57 -3.26
N ASN A 639 5.16 -31.88 -3.42
CA ASN A 639 5.25 -32.53 -4.72
C ASN A 639 3.96 -32.33 -5.53
N CYS A 640 4.01 -32.61 -6.84
CA CYS A 640 2.79 -32.93 -7.57
C CYS A 640 2.11 -34.18 -6.99
N PRO A 641 0.79 -34.32 -7.15
CA PRO A 641 0.11 -35.61 -7.08
C PRO A 641 0.78 -36.66 -7.98
N ASP A 642 0.59 -37.94 -7.63
CA ASP A 642 0.94 -39.05 -8.49
C ASP A 642 -0.25 -39.54 -9.35
N GLU A 643 -0.07 -40.67 -10.04
CA GLU A 643 -1.10 -41.29 -10.88
C GLU A 643 -2.29 -41.80 -10.06
N MET A 644 -2.03 -42.38 -8.88
CA MET A 644 -3.04 -42.98 -8.02
C MET A 644 -3.86 -41.91 -7.29
N ASP A 645 -3.23 -40.81 -6.88
CA ASP A 645 -3.92 -39.60 -6.42
C ASP A 645 -4.95 -39.11 -7.46
N VAL A 646 -4.51 -38.98 -8.73
CA VAL A 646 -5.35 -38.51 -9.83
C VAL A 646 -6.46 -39.53 -10.15
N LYS A 647 -6.15 -40.83 -10.08
CA LYS A 647 -7.12 -41.92 -10.29
C LYS A 647 -8.19 -41.94 -9.20
N ALA A 648 -7.83 -41.67 -7.95
CA ALA A 648 -8.76 -41.49 -6.84
C ALA A 648 -9.61 -40.21 -7.01
N MET A 649 -9.04 -39.11 -7.52
CA MET A 649 -9.82 -37.91 -7.87
C MET A 649 -10.84 -38.20 -8.98
N CYS A 650 -10.47 -38.95 -10.03
CA CYS A 650 -11.39 -39.42 -11.07
C CYS A 650 -12.53 -40.26 -10.47
N ALA A 651 -12.21 -41.23 -9.61
CA ALA A 651 -13.19 -42.08 -8.96
C ALA A 651 -14.19 -41.29 -8.10
N TRP A 652 -13.72 -40.29 -7.35
CA TRP A 652 -14.58 -39.39 -6.58
C TRP A 652 -15.45 -38.47 -7.45
N MET A 653 -14.85 -37.83 -8.47
CA MET A 653 -15.56 -36.91 -9.39
C MET A 653 -16.63 -37.61 -10.24
N LYS A 654 -16.53 -38.94 -10.37
CA LYS A 654 -17.49 -39.79 -11.07
C LYS A 654 -18.23 -40.77 -10.16
N ARG A 655 -18.19 -40.60 -8.83
CA ARG A 655 -18.72 -41.58 -7.86
C ARG A 655 -20.15 -42.04 -8.14
N ASP A 656 -21.03 -41.12 -8.54
CA ASP A 656 -22.45 -41.36 -8.82
C ASP A 656 -22.73 -41.89 -10.24
N GLU A 657 -21.70 -42.07 -11.07
CA GLU A 657 -21.80 -42.49 -12.47
C GLU A 657 -21.50 -43.99 -12.66
N THR A 658 -21.82 -44.52 -13.84
CA THR A 658 -21.61 -45.94 -14.17
C THR A 658 -20.13 -46.33 -14.28
N LYS A 659 -19.82 -47.63 -14.28
CA LYS A 659 -18.43 -48.13 -14.35
C LYS A 659 -17.74 -47.72 -15.66
N GLU A 660 -18.50 -47.68 -16.75
CA GLU A 660 -18.04 -47.32 -18.09
C GLU A 660 -17.64 -45.84 -18.13
N LYS A 661 -18.49 -44.95 -17.60
CA LYS A 661 -18.17 -43.51 -17.47
C LYS A 661 -17.01 -43.23 -16.52
N LYS A 662 -16.81 -44.04 -15.48
CA LYS A 662 -15.63 -43.98 -14.60
C LYS A 662 -14.36 -44.35 -15.38
N ALA A 663 -14.39 -45.42 -16.17
CA ALA A 663 -13.27 -45.85 -17.00
C ALA A 663 -12.95 -44.87 -18.15
N GLU A 664 -13.97 -44.35 -18.84
CA GLU A 664 -13.83 -43.30 -19.86
C GLU A 664 -13.17 -42.03 -19.27
N CYS A 665 -13.64 -41.60 -18.09
CA CYS A 665 -13.07 -40.46 -17.40
C CYS A 665 -11.62 -40.69 -16.94
N TRP A 666 -11.27 -41.91 -16.54
CA TRP A 666 -9.87 -42.27 -16.25
C TRP A 666 -9.02 -42.18 -17.52
N LYS A 667 -9.38 -42.91 -18.57
CA LYS A 667 -8.63 -42.95 -19.84
C LYS A 667 -8.38 -41.55 -20.43
N MET A 668 -9.41 -40.70 -20.44
CA MET A 668 -9.30 -39.31 -20.87
C MET A 668 -8.30 -38.50 -20.02
N VAL A 669 -8.24 -38.74 -18.71
CA VAL A 669 -7.33 -38.02 -17.80
C VAL A 669 -5.91 -38.58 -17.90
N GLU A 670 -5.75 -39.88 -18.10
CA GLU A 670 -4.49 -40.59 -18.37
C GLU A 670 -3.82 -40.09 -19.66
N GLU A 671 -4.54 -40.05 -20.79
CA GLU A 671 -4.08 -39.48 -22.07
C GLU A 671 -3.69 -37.98 -21.97
N ARG A 672 -4.31 -37.24 -21.05
CA ARG A 672 -3.94 -35.84 -20.76
C ARG A 672 -2.71 -35.79 -19.86
N MET A 673 -2.60 -36.67 -18.87
CA MET A 673 -1.47 -36.76 -17.93
C MET A 673 -0.15 -37.07 -18.65
N GLU A 674 -0.17 -37.83 -19.75
CA GLU A 674 1.00 -38.01 -20.62
C GLU A 674 1.54 -36.69 -21.20
N LYS A 675 0.66 -35.69 -21.43
CA LYS A 675 1.00 -34.42 -22.09
C LYS A 675 1.22 -33.28 -21.11
N VAL A 676 0.36 -33.12 -20.10
CA VAL A 676 0.39 -32.01 -19.12
C VAL A 676 0.70 -32.45 -17.68
N GLY A 677 1.06 -33.73 -17.48
CA GLY A 677 1.42 -34.30 -16.18
C GLY A 677 0.25 -34.41 -15.19
N PRO A 678 0.50 -34.93 -13.97
CA PRO A 678 -0.49 -35.03 -12.91
C PRO A 678 -0.73 -33.66 -12.26
N ILE A 679 -1.30 -32.73 -13.05
CA ILE A 679 -1.62 -31.37 -12.62
C ILE A 679 -3.14 -31.16 -12.79
N PRO A 680 -3.92 -31.27 -11.69
CA PRO A 680 -5.39 -31.18 -11.72
C PRO A 680 -5.97 -29.97 -12.50
N ARG A 681 -5.31 -28.80 -12.46
CA ARG A 681 -5.71 -27.61 -13.25
C ARG A 681 -5.74 -27.83 -14.77
N TYR A 682 -4.96 -28.76 -15.31
CA TYR A 682 -4.82 -28.97 -16.74
C TYR A 682 -5.39 -30.30 -17.24
N ILE A 683 -5.53 -31.32 -16.39
CA ILE A 683 -6.10 -32.62 -16.80
C ILE A 683 -7.63 -32.66 -16.74
N PHE A 684 -8.27 -32.05 -15.73
CA PHE A 684 -9.72 -32.14 -15.52
C PHE A 684 -10.54 -31.13 -16.35
N ASP A 685 -9.93 -30.08 -16.88
CA ASP A 685 -10.60 -29.01 -17.63
C ASP A 685 -10.10 -28.99 -19.07
N ALA A 686 -10.98 -29.28 -20.04
CA ALA A 686 -10.61 -29.41 -21.44
C ALA A 686 -10.08 -28.10 -22.07
N ASN A 687 -10.58 -26.94 -21.64
CA ASN A 687 -10.13 -25.66 -22.16
C ASN A 687 -8.74 -25.30 -21.61
N LYS A 688 -8.51 -25.58 -20.32
CA LYS A 688 -7.19 -25.43 -19.70
C LYS A 688 -6.19 -26.47 -20.23
N PHE A 689 -6.64 -27.69 -20.56
CA PHE A 689 -5.84 -28.72 -21.21
C PHE A 689 -5.31 -28.25 -22.56
N ILE A 690 -6.21 -27.79 -23.46
CA ILE A 690 -5.85 -27.32 -24.80
C ILE A 690 -4.90 -26.11 -24.70
N ALA A 691 -5.27 -25.11 -23.89
CA ALA A 691 -4.47 -23.90 -23.72
C ALA A 691 -3.07 -24.19 -23.13
N HIS A 692 -2.95 -25.13 -22.19
CA HIS A 692 -1.64 -25.48 -21.63
C HIS A 692 -0.82 -26.38 -22.56
N SER A 693 -1.47 -27.28 -23.33
CA SER A 693 -0.79 -28.14 -24.31
C SER A 693 -0.19 -27.31 -25.45
N ALA A 694 -0.96 -26.38 -26.04
CA ALA A 694 -0.42 -25.44 -27.02
C ALA A 694 0.74 -24.63 -26.41
N ALA A 695 0.56 -24.14 -25.19
CA ALA A 695 1.58 -23.40 -24.49
C ALA A 695 2.85 -24.23 -24.19
N ILE A 696 2.76 -25.56 -24.06
CA ILE A 696 3.89 -26.48 -23.92
C ILE A 696 4.65 -26.59 -25.24
N GLU A 697 3.96 -26.75 -26.38
CA GLU A 697 4.60 -26.78 -27.70
C GLU A 697 5.31 -25.44 -27.99
N ASP A 698 4.67 -24.28 -27.72
CA ASP A 698 5.32 -22.95 -27.79
C ASP A 698 6.65 -22.89 -27.00
N ALA A 699 6.71 -23.61 -25.86
CA ALA A 699 7.86 -23.60 -24.97
C ALA A 699 8.95 -24.60 -25.38
N LEU A 700 8.61 -25.64 -26.15
CA LEU A 700 9.58 -26.54 -26.77
C LEU A 700 10.22 -25.86 -28.00
N ASP A 701 9.43 -25.23 -28.87
CA ASP A 701 9.93 -24.45 -30.02
C ASP A 701 10.70 -23.19 -29.60
N GLY A 702 10.49 -22.72 -28.36
CA GLY A 702 11.28 -21.66 -27.71
C GLY A 702 12.69 -22.08 -27.26
N ILE A 703 13.04 -23.37 -27.26
CA ILE A 703 14.36 -23.87 -26.83
C ILE A 703 15.38 -23.67 -27.96
N LYS A 704 16.06 -22.51 -27.97
CA LYS A 704 16.91 -22.08 -29.11
C LYS A 704 18.43 -22.24 -28.94
N SER A 705 18.96 -22.72 -27.81
CA SER A 705 20.41 -22.94 -27.67
C SER A 705 20.81 -23.79 -26.44
N ARG A 706 22.14 -24.03 -26.32
CA ARG A 706 22.89 -24.63 -25.20
C ARG A 706 22.54 -24.14 -23.79
N ASP A 707 21.91 -22.98 -23.62
CA ASP A 707 21.41 -22.55 -22.30
C ASP A 707 20.16 -23.33 -21.86
N GLY A 708 19.42 -23.92 -22.81
CA GLY A 708 18.30 -24.81 -22.56
C GLY A 708 18.70 -26.02 -21.71
N GLU A 709 19.77 -26.72 -22.09
CA GLU A 709 20.27 -27.93 -21.38
C GLU A 709 20.48 -27.66 -19.88
N LYS A 710 21.03 -26.49 -19.53
CA LYS A 710 21.28 -26.08 -18.14
C LYS A 710 20.03 -25.98 -17.26
N HIS A 711 18.83 -25.92 -17.86
CA HIS A 711 17.55 -25.92 -17.15
C HIS A 711 17.05 -27.34 -16.81
N PHE A 712 17.67 -28.39 -17.37
CA PHE A 712 17.25 -29.79 -17.23
C PHE A 712 18.37 -30.77 -16.79
N ILE A 713 19.64 -30.33 -16.72
CA ILE A 713 20.76 -31.14 -16.20
C ILE A 713 20.54 -31.46 -14.70
N PRO A 714 20.46 -32.74 -14.27
CA PRO A 714 20.09 -33.11 -12.89
C PRO A 714 21.10 -32.80 -11.77
N ARG A 715 22.15 -32.00 -12.00
CA ARG A 715 23.39 -32.09 -11.21
C ARG A 715 24.13 -30.78 -10.90
N GLY A 716 23.45 -29.63 -10.78
CA GLY A 716 24.17 -28.37 -10.54
C GLY A 716 23.38 -27.15 -10.06
N VAL A 717 23.04 -27.13 -8.75
CA VAL A 717 23.00 -25.98 -7.78
C VAL A 717 22.27 -24.67 -8.13
N ARG A 718 22.10 -24.24 -9.38
CA ARG A 718 21.43 -22.99 -9.74
C ARG A 718 19.90 -23.12 -9.64
N LEU A 719 19.40 -22.68 -8.50
CA LEU A 719 17.98 -22.42 -8.21
C LEU A 719 17.27 -21.70 -9.36
N TRP A 720 16.03 -22.10 -9.61
CA TRP A 720 15.39 -21.84 -10.90
C TRP A 720 14.57 -20.55 -10.92
N TYR A 721 15.25 -19.46 -11.30
CA TYR A 721 14.74 -18.10 -11.11
C TYR A 721 14.76 -17.21 -12.38
N SER A 722 14.04 -17.61 -13.43
CA SER A 722 13.79 -16.75 -14.61
C SER A 722 12.36 -16.89 -15.15
N GLU A 723 11.88 -15.88 -15.88
CA GLU A 723 10.54 -15.88 -16.51
C GLU A 723 10.49 -16.66 -17.85
N ASN A 724 11.33 -17.70 -17.97
CA ASN A 724 11.55 -18.49 -19.18
C ASN A 724 10.31 -19.37 -19.55
N PRO A 725 9.91 -19.47 -20.83
CA PRO A 725 8.91 -20.43 -21.33
C PRO A 725 8.99 -21.85 -20.73
N SER A 726 10.19 -22.33 -20.38
CA SER A 726 10.39 -23.63 -19.73
C SER A 726 9.60 -23.84 -18.44
N GLN A 727 9.07 -22.78 -17.79
CA GLN A 727 8.11 -22.89 -16.66
C GLN A 727 6.88 -23.74 -16.96
N LYS A 728 6.57 -23.97 -18.24
CA LYS A 728 5.49 -24.84 -18.69
C LYS A 728 5.89 -26.31 -18.88
N LEU A 729 7.17 -26.67 -18.71
CA LEU A 729 7.72 -27.99 -19.06
C LEU A 729 8.19 -28.83 -17.86
N VAL A 730 8.40 -28.22 -16.69
CA VAL A 730 8.92 -28.90 -15.47
C VAL A 730 7.98 -28.80 -14.28
N ARG A 731 7.96 -29.88 -13.49
CA ARG A 731 7.35 -29.95 -12.16
C ARG A 731 8.42 -29.93 -11.07
N ILE A 732 8.04 -29.41 -9.91
CA ILE A 732 8.86 -29.43 -8.70
C ILE A 732 8.80 -30.83 -8.10
N VAL A 733 9.97 -31.41 -7.84
CA VAL A 733 10.15 -32.68 -7.11
C VAL A 733 11.00 -32.39 -5.88
N ARG A 734 10.49 -32.79 -4.71
CA ARG A 734 11.17 -32.65 -3.42
C ARG A 734 12.46 -33.48 -3.40
N ALA A 735 13.54 -32.88 -2.95
CA ALA A 735 14.88 -33.47 -2.92
C ALA A 735 15.54 -33.18 -1.56
N ARG A 736 16.36 -34.13 -1.07
CA ARG A 736 17.04 -33.99 0.22
C ARG A 736 18.23 -33.04 0.09
N GLY A 737 18.25 -31.95 0.86
CA GLY A 737 19.40 -31.07 0.98
C GLY A 737 20.49 -31.66 1.87
N GLU A 738 21.74 -31.25 1.66
CA GLU A 738 22.93 -31.75 2.40
C GLU A 738 22.87 -31.50 3.91
N VAL A 739 22.08 -30.53 4.36
CA VAL A 739 21.90 -30.14 5.78
C VAL A 739 20.51 -30.53 6.32
N GLY A 740 19.87 -31.56 5.74
CA GLY A 740 18.60 -32.10 6.24
C GLY A 740 17.39 -31.18 6.07
N THR A 741 17.49 -30.17 5.20
CA THR A 741 16.43 -29.22 4.85
C THR A 741 15.67 -29.64 3.59
N ASP A 742 14.42 -29.18 3.46
CA ASP A 742 13.50 -29.53 2.38
C ASP A 742 13.89 -28.79 1.09
N GLY A 743 14.65 -29.46 0.21
CA GLY A 743 15.11 -28.95 -1.07
C GLY A 743 14.21 -29.38 -2.23
N PHE A 744 14.49 -28.86 -3.43
CA PHE A 744 13.77 -29.30 -4.65
C PHE A 744 14.64 -29.30 -5.90
N LEU A 745 14.26 -30.17 -6.83
CA LEU A 745 14.77 -30.27 -8.19
C LEU A 745 13.62 -30.05 -9.18
N ASN A 746 13.97 -29.67 -10.40
CA ASN A 746 13.03 -29.69 -11.52
C ASN A 746 13.10 -31.07 -12.19
N ALA A 747 11.95 -31.69 -12.41
CA ALA A 747 11.80 -32.85 -13.29
C ALA A 747 10.82 -32.51 -14.42
N PRO A 748 10.85 -33.20 -15.58
CA PRO A 748 9.82 -33.05 -16.61
C PRO A 748 8.41 -33.26 -16.04
N ILE A 749 7.44 -32.47 -16.52
CA ILE A 749 6.03 -32.54 -16.08
C ILE A 749 5.42 -33.94 -16.29
N SER A 750 5.76 -34.59 -17.41
CA SER A 750 5.38 -35.95 -17.73
C SER A 750 6.59 -36.76 -18.24
N PHE A 751 6.46 -38.08 -18.23
CA PHE A 751 7.47 -39.00 -18.77
C PHE A 751 7.70 -38.77 -20.28
N CYS A 752 6.62 -38.56 -21.04
CA CYS A 752 6.67 -38.31 -22.48
C CYS A 752 7.38 -36.98 -22.80
N LEU A 753 7.14 -35.92 -22.03
CA LEU A 753 7.93 -34.68 -22.14
C LEU A 753 9.40 -34.91 -21.80
N GLY A 754 9.71 -35.71 -20.77
CA GLY A 754 11.08 -36.06 -20.42
C GLY A 754 11.86 -36.76 -21.53
N ARG A 755 11.17 -37.55 -22.38
CA ARG A 755 11.75 -38.11 -23.61
C ARG A 755 11.82 -37.12 -24.77
N ARG A 756 10.83 -36.22 -24.92
CA ARG A 756 10.80 -35.23 -26.01
C ARG A 756 11.84 -34.12 -25.88
N ILE A 757 12.02 -33.57 -24.67
CA ILE A 757 12.87 -32.40 -24.41
C ILE A 757 14.32 -32.55 -24.97
N PRO A 758 15.03 -33.68 -24.77
CA PRO A 758 16.37 -33.89 -25.34
C PRO A 758 16.49 -33.68 -26.85
N HIS A 759 15.45 -34.01 -27.64
CA HIS A 759 15.49 -33.87 -29.10
C HIS A 759 15.55 -32.40 -29.56
N TYR A 760 15.12 -31.45 -28.73
CA TYR A 760 15.16 -30.01 -29.06
C TYR A 760 16.53 -29.39 -28.79
N PHE A 761 17.39 -29.99 -27.96
CA PHE A 761 18.81 -29.59 -27.85
C PHE A 761 19.66 -30.07 -29.03
N GLY A 762 19.16 -31.06 -29.79
CA GLY A 762 19.90 -31.75 -30.86
C GLY A 762 19.86 -31.11 -32.24
N LYS A 763 19.04 -30.07 -32.46
CA LYS A 763 19.04 -29.31 -33.73
C LYS A 763 20.28 -28.41 -33.79
N ARG A 764 21.38 -29.00 -34.27
CA ARG A 764 22.51 -28.25 -34.82
C ARG A 764 22.16 -27.80 -36.23
N ASP A 765 22.49 -26.56 -36.54
CA ASP A 765 22.76 -26.18 -37.92
C ASP A 765 24.20 -26.68 -38.22
N GLU A 766 24.32 -27.65 -39.12
CA GLU A 766 25.55 -28.05 -39.82
C GLU A 766 25.44 -27.62 -41.28
#